data_AF-A0A9E4G5E3-F1
#
_entry.id   AF-A0A9E4G5E3-F1
#
_cell.length_a   1.000
_cell.length_b   1.000
_cell.length_c   1.000
_cell.angle_alpha   90.00
_cell.angle_beta   90.00
_cell.angle_gamma   90.00
#
_symmetry.space_group_name_H-M   'P 1'
#
loop_
_entity.id
_entity.type
_entity.pdbx_description
1 polymer ?
#
loop_
_entity_poly.entity_id
_entity_poly.type
_entity_poly.pdbx_seq_one_letter_code
_entity_poly.pdbx_strand_id
1 'polypeptide(L)'
;MATASRAGFSTACTDDAPLYAELQTTTNFSFLRGGSHPEELVERAVALGLTAIGITDRHSLAGIVRAHVAAREAGIRLLAGARLDLEDGLSLLCYPRDRAAYGRLCRLLTLGQRRADKGKCQLRLSDLCAHAEDQVLIVLPSPGPPVDTFAESLTTLRNRLTGPCYLAAHMLYRGDDRARIARLGGLADRHDMPLIATNDVFYHLPERRPLQDVLTTIREHTTVQNAGYLLHANAERHLKSPAEMTRLFAGNEALIARTIEMAGLIDFRLDELAYEYPDEPVPVGKTPQQHLEELTWEGAVRHFPDGIPEALRSTLEHELALIDQLAYACYFLTVYDIVQFARQQDILCQGRGSAANSAICYCLGITAVNPTEIDLLFERFISPERREPPDIDIDFEHERREEVIQYIYERYGRDRAALAATVITYRARSAAREVGKAMGLSEDAASALADSLRQKGGFSEKRVREAGFDPADPALRMTLALASQLMGFPRHLSQHVGGFVLSRTPLCEMVPIGNAAMPDRTFVEWDKDDLEALGFMKVDVLALGMLTCIRKAFALLKRHRGIDLKLSDVPREDPAVYDMLCRADSIGVFQVESRAQMNMLPRLRPRCFYDLVIEVAIVRPGPIQGDMVHPYLRRRDGLEPVVYPKPNPDHGPPDELQRVLEKTLGVPLFQEQAMRIAITAACFSPDEANALRHSMATFRKRGTLHLLREKMLGRMIRRGYDPELAARCFRQIEGFGEYGFPESHAASFAHLAYVSSWLKCHHPETFACALLNAQPMGFYAPAQIVRDAREHGVEVRSADINMSHWDNSLEPTPDGHLALRLGMRQIGGLRERDADLVVKERSRRYVSVADVRHRTGMSDTALKCLAEADAFRSIGLDRRQALWDVLEDTPELPLFAAHLEAGDASDIPLPVMPPGEQVLADYRALRLSLKAHPVSFLRGKLAGSGALPAEQINRHARDGQRATTAGIVLARQRPGSAKGVIFMTLEDETGVVNIVAWPRITERFRRAVMTSRLALVRGRIQRTGNIVHLVADSLEDITGWLSLLSENTVTAARNRTHHAAIPTTARHPRNQRVIPRSRDFH
;
A
#
# COMPACT_ATOMS: atom_id res chain seq x y z
N MET A 1 43.54 -21.30 19.02
CA MET A 1 44.62 -20.56 19.70
C MET A 1 44.69 -19.15 19.14
N ALA A 2 44.20 -18.15 19.88
CA ALA A 2 44.58 -16.75 19.78
C ALA A 2 43.94 -16.01 20.97
N THR A 3 44.75 -15.81 21.99
CA THR A 3 44.47 -15.07 23.23
C THR A 3 44.49 -13.56 23.01
N ALA A 4 43.46 -12.84 23.45
CA ALA A 4 43.50 -11.38 23.59
C ALA A 4 42.79 -10.93 24.89
N SER A 5 43.61 -10.46 25.83
CA SER A 5 43.41 -9.63 27.03
C SER A 5 42.04 -9.54 27.72
N ARG A 6 41.94 -10.21 28.88
CA ARG A 6 41.08 -9.80 29.99
C ARG A 6 41.71 -8.61 30.72
N ALA A 7 41.19 -7.40 30.50
CA ALA A 7 41.37 -6.29 31.43
C ALA A 7 40.34 -6.44 32.56
N GLY A 8 40.82 -6.53 33.79
CA GLY A 8 40.01 -6.81 34.97
C GLY A 8 39.05 -5.68 35.32
N PHE A 9 37.75 -5.97 35.22
CA PHE A 9 36.77 -5.42 36.14
C PHE A 9 36.67 -6.38 37.32
N SER A 10 37.09 -5.91 38.49
CA SER A 10 36.87 -6.57 39.77
C SER A 10 35.36 -6.73 39.99
N THR A 11 34.84 -7.91 39.70
CA THR A 11 33.52 -8.37 40.13
C THR A 11 33.53 -8.57 41.64
N ALA A 12 33.25 -7.49 42.38
CA ALA A 12 32.57 -7.63 43.65
C ALA A 12 31.09 -7.89 43.32
N CYS A 13 30.76 -9.14 42.99
CA CYS A 13 29.37 -9.59 43.01
C CYS A 13 28.94 -9.56 44.48
N THR A 14 28.05 -8.62 44.80
CA THR A 14 27.20 -8.73 45.98
C THR A 14 26.08 -9.69 45.57
N ASP A 15 26.05 -10.87 46.20
CA ASP A 15 25.06 -11.94 45.97
C ASP A 15 23.63 -11.58 46.43
N ASP A 16 23.26 -10.30 46.52
CA ASP A 16 22.05 -9.84 47.21
C ASP A 16 21.30 -8.72 46.46
N ALA A 17 21.40 -8.67 45.13
CA ALA A 17 20.59 -7.76 44.33
C ALA A 17 19.12 -8.25 44.32
N PRO A 18 18.13 -7.40 44.67
CA PRO A 18 16.73 -7.82 44.68
C PRO A 18 16.28 -8.23 43.28
N LEU A 19 15.53 -9.33 43.17
CA LEU A 19 14.96 -9.81 41.91
C LEU A 19 13.54 -9.27 41.73
N TYR A 20 13.19 -8.90 40.49
CA TYR A 20 11.84 -8.45 40.14
C TYR A 20 11.52 -8.78 38.68
N ALA A 21 10.29 -9.23 38.44
CA ALA A 21 9.70 -9.36 37.12
C ALA A 21 8.55 -8.37 36.97
N GLU A 22 8.55 -7.56 35.90
CA GLU A 22 7.40 -6.70 35.62
C GLU A 22 6.31 -7.50 34.91
N LEU A 23 5.12 -7.57 35.50
CA LEU A 23 4.02 -8.40 35.03
C LEU A 23 2.89 -7.60 34.35
N GLN A 24 2.97 -6.27 34.29
CA GLN A 24 1.93 -5.44 33.69
C GLN A 24 2.55 -4.36 32.81
N THR A 25 2.81 -4.71 31.55
CA THR A 25 3.40 -3.80 30.56
C THR A 25 2.49 -3.62 29.36
N THR A 26 2.18 -2.36 29.06
CA THR A 26 1.39 -1.94 27.89
C THR A 26 2.32 -1.39 26.81
N THR A 27 2.29 -1.96 25.61
CA THR A 27 3.04 -1.45 24.46
C THR A 27 2.17 -0.51 23.62
N ASN A 28 2.76 0.14 22.62
CA ASN A 28 2.01 0.96 21.68
C ASN A 28 1.05 0.17 20.76
N PHE A 29 1.04 -1.17 20.82
CA PHE A 29 0.01 -2.01 20.19
C PHE A 29 -1.31 -2.03 20.96
N SER A 30 -1.30 -1.62 22.23
CA SER A 30 -2.48 -1.04 22.85
C SER A 30 -2.68 0.38 22.30
N PHE A 31 -3.31 0.48 21.14
CA PHE A 31 -3.40 1.72 20.36
C PHE A 31 -3.84 2.92 21.20
N LEU A 32 -3.11 4.02 21.08
CA LEU A 32 -3.34 5.27 21.81
C LEU A 32 -3.32 5.13 23.34
N ARG A 33 -2.64 4.11 23.87
CA ARG A 33 -2.45 3.89 25.31
C ARG A 33 -0.97 3.78 25.66
N GLY A 34 -0.26 2.80 25.09
CA GLY A 34 1.16 2.62 25.35
C GLY A 34 2.01 3.67 24.64
N GLY A 35 2.93 4.27 25.39
CA GLY A 35 3.85 5.29 24.91
C GLY A 35 5.16 4.74 24.37
N SER A 36 5.33 3.42 24.25
CA SER A 36 6.62 2.81 23.88
C SER A 36 6.46 1.60 22.99
N HIS A 37 7.46 1.39 22.13
CA HIS A 37 7.58 0.19 21.30
C HIS A 37 7.92 -1.03 22.16
N PRO A 38 7.53 -2.25 21.74
CA PRO A 38 7.92 -3.49 22.43
C PRO A 38 9.44 -3.61 22.62
N GLU A 39 10.22 -3.25 21.61
CA GLU A 39 11.68 -3.32 21.63
C GLU A 39 12.29 -2.36 22.67
N GLU A 40 11.79 -1.12 22.74
CA GLU A 40 12.24 -0.11 23.73
C GLU A 40 11.99 -0.59 25.17
N LEU A 41 10.88 -1.30 25.41
CA LEU A 41 10.54 -1.84 26.73
C LEU A 41 11.46 -3.01 27.11
N VAL A 42 11.75 -3.91 26.18
CA VAL A 42 12.67 -5.03 26.39
C VAL A 42 14.10 -4.54 26.65
N GLU A 43 14.60 -3.61 25.81
CA GLU A 43 15.94 -3.01 25.99
C GLU A 43 16.06 -2.34 27.36
N ARG A 44 15.02 -1.61 27.77
CA ARG A 44 15.00 -0.94 29.07
C ARG A 44 14.91 -1.92 30.25
N ALA A 45 14.14 -3.00 30.11
CA ALA A 45 14.05 -4.05 31.12
C ALA A 45 15.42 -4.69 31.41
N VAL A 46 16.18 -4.98 30.35
CA VAL A 46 17.56 -5.49 30.47
C VAL A 46 18.47 -4.46 31.13
N ALA A 47 18.40 -3.20 30.70
CA ALA A 47 19.21 -2.12 31.28
C ALA A 47 18.94 -1.88 32.77
N LEU A 48 17.73 -2.22 33.26
CA LEU A 48 17.33 -2.10 34.66
C LEU A 48 17.62 -3.36 35.50
N GLY A 49 18.05 -4.46 34.87
CA GLY A 49 18.30 -5.74 35.55
C GLY A 49 17.05 -6.51 35.93
N LEU A 50 15.96 -6.40 35.16
CA LEU A 50 14.74 -7.20 35.38
C LEU A 50 14.98 -8.67 35.04
N THR A 51 14.40 -9.57 35.83
CA THR A 51 14.49 -11.02 35.61
C THR A 51 13.62 -11.49 34.44
N ALA A 52 12.43 -10.89 34.31
CA ALA A 52 11.49 -11.14 33.23
C ALA A 52 10.64 -9.90 32.96
N ILE A 53 10.08 -9.81 31.76
CA ILE A 53 9.10 -8.80 31.37
C ILE A 53 7.86 -9.46 30.78
N GLY A 54 6.70 -9.12 31.32
CA GLY A 54 5.40 -9.53 30.81
C GLY A 54 4.75 -8.43 29.99
N ILE A 55 4.39 -8.76 28.75
CA ILE A 55 3.65 -7.87 27.85
C ILE A 55 2.18 -8.25 27.92
N THR A 56 1.32 -7.27 28.24
CA THR A 56 -0.11 -7.45 28.45
C THR A 56 -0.88 -6.37 27.70
N ASP A 57 -0.77 -6.38 26.37
CA ASP A 57 -1.55 -5.47 25.55
C ASP A 57 -3.06 -5.72 25.72
N ARG A 58 -3.83 -4.64 25.60
CA ARG A 58 -5.27 -4.66 25.86
C ARG A 58 -6.01 -5.39 24.76
N HIS A 59 -6.58 -6.55 25.08
CA HIS A 59 -7.33 -7.43 24.17
C HIS A 59 -6.57 -7.84 22.90
N SER A 60 -5.24 -7.86 22.95
CA SER A 60 -4.42 -8.08 21.76
C SER A 60 -3.10 -8.74 22.11
N LEU A 61 -2.59 -9.51 21.16
CA LEU A 61 -1.25 -10.10 21.14
C LEU A 61 -0.42 -9.55 19.97
N ALA A 62 -0.83 -8.43 19.36
CA ALA A 62 -0.16 -7.86 18.19
C ALA A 62 1.31 -7.48 18.45
N GLY A 63 1.64 -6.95 19.64
CA GLY A 63 2.99 -6.51 19.99
C GLY A 63 3.94 -7.64 20.42
N ILE A 64 3.45 -8.87 20.59
CA ILE A 64 4.22 -9.91 21.29
C ILE A 64 5.38 -10.46 20.48
N VAL A 65 5.24 -10.57 19.16
CA VAL A 65 6.29 -11.13 18.29
C VAL A 65 7.51 -10.22 18.29
N ARG A 66 7.30 -8.90 18.22
CA ARG A 66 8.39 -7.91 18.28
C ARG A 66 9.08 -7.90 19.63
N ALA A 67 8.33 -8.04 20.72
CA ALA A 67 8.89 -8.25 22.04
C ALA A 67 9.72 -9.54 22.09
N HIS A 68 9.24 -10.63 21.47
CA HIS A 68 9.91 -11.93 21.45
C HIS A 68 11.24 -11.89 20.72
N VAL A 69 11.28 -11.28 19.53
CA VAL A 69 12.52 -11.11 18.77
C VAL A 69 13.54 -10.31 19.60
N ALA A 70 13.14 -9.17 20.15
CA ALA A 70 14.03 -8.35 20.98
C ALA A 70 14.49 -9.08 22.25
N ALA A 71 13.59 -9.82 22.92
CA ALA A 71 13.89 -10.54 24.15
C ALA A 71 14.86 -11.69 23.92
N ARG A 72 14.69 -12.42 22.80
CA ARG A 72 15.60 -13.48 22.39
C ARG A 72 17.00 -12.96 22.07
N GLU A 73 17.10 -11.82 21.38
CA GLU A 73 18.38 -11.18 21.08
C GLU A 73 19.08 -10.65 22.34
N ALA A 74 18.31 -10.11 23.29
CA ALA A 74 18.84 -9.53 24.53
C ALA A 74 19.01 -10.54 25.68
N GLY A 75 18.49 -11.77 25.54
CA GLY A 75 18.61 -12.83 26.53
C GLY A 75 17.74 -12.67 27.79
N ILE A 76 16.62 -11.94 27.71
CA ILE A 76 15.67 -11.77 28.83
C ILE A 76 14.44 -12.65 28.65
N ARG A 77 13.87 -13.15 29.75
CA ARG A 77 12.62 -13.94 29.71
C ARG A 77 11.43 -13.03 29.41
N LEU A 78 10.73 -13.32 28.31
CA LEU A 78 9.45 -12.70 27.96
C LEU A 78 8.29 -13.57 28.46
N LEU A 79 7.30 -12.94 29.10
CA LEU A 79 6.02 -13.58 29.43
C LEU A 79 4.94 -13.06 28.47
N ALA A 80 4.39 -13.95 27.65
CA ALA A 80 3.36 -13.60 26.67
C ALA A 80 1.98 -13.60 27.32
N GLY A 81 1.39 -12.42 27.53
CA GLY A 81 0.07 -12.28 28.12
C GLY A 81 -0.81 -11.26 27.41
N ALA A 82 -2.03 -11.10 27.91
CA ALA A 82 -2.96 -10.08 27.44
C ALA A 82 -3.72 -9.49 28.63
N ARG A 83 -4.08 -8.20 28.52
CA ARG A 83 -5.03 -7.58 29.45
C ARG A 83 -6.45 -7.75 28.91
N LEU A 84 -7.32 -8.33 29.71
CA LEU A 84 -8.72 -8.59 29.41
C LEU A 84 -9.60 -7.65 30.25
N ASP A 85 -10.25 -6.69 29.61
CA ASP A 85 -11.31 -5.89 30.23
C ASP A 85 -12.68 -6.47 29.85
N LEU A 86 -13.38 -7.04 30.84
CA LEU A 86 -14.68 -7.67 30.63
C LEU A 86 -15.81 -6.65 30.65
N GLU A 87 -16.89 -6.91 29.90
CA GLU A 87 -18.11 -6.07 29.90
C GLU A 87 -18.74 -5.94 31.30
N ASP A 88 -18.55 -6.96 32.14
CA ASP A 88 -19.04 -7.02 33.51
C ASP A 88 -18.29 -6.08 34.48
N GLY A 89 -17.29 -5.33 33.99
CA GLY A 89 -16.55 -4.32 34.75
C GLY A 89 -15.26 -4.82 35.41
N LEU A 90 -14.96 -6.11 35.29
CA LEU A 90 -13.72 -6.72 35.78
C LEU A 90 -12.59 -6.57 34.75
N SER A 91 -11.39 -6.18 35.21
CA SER A 91 -10.18 -6.10 34.38
C SER A 91 -9.11 -7.00 34.97
N LEU A 92 -8.41 -7.76 34.15
CA LEU A 92 -7.39 -8.72 34.59
C LEU A 92 -6.32 -8.95 33.55
N LEU A 93 -5.16 -9.42 34.00
CA LEU A 93 -4.07 -9.89 33.17
C LEU A 93 -4.17 -11.42 33.08
N CYS A 94 -4.02 -11.95 31.87
CA CYS A 94 -4.07 -13.38 31.60
C CYS A 94 -2.75 -13.84 31.01
N TYR A 95 -2.12 -14.81 31.66
CA TYR A 95 -0.89 -15.44 31.23
C TYR A 95 -1.11 -16.95 31.07
N PRO A 96 -0.88 -17.51 29.87
CA PRO A 96 -0.99 -18.93 29.65
C PRO A 96 0.19 -19.67 30.26
N ARG A 97 -0.08 -20.74 31.00
CA ARG A 97 0.98 -21.57 31.59
C ARG A 97 1.79 -22.31 30.53
N ASP A 98 1.12 -22.85 29.52
CA ASP A 98 1.69 -23.69 28.46
C ASP A 98 1.08 -23.36 27.08
N ARG A 99 1.51 -24.11 26.06
CA ARG A 99 1.04 -23.97 24.68
C ARG A 99 -0.48 -24.18 24.51
N ALA A 100 -1.10 -25.07 25.28
CA ALA A 100 -2.54 -25.33 25.20
C ALA A 100 -3.33 -24.16 25.80
N ALA A 101 -2.88 -23.64 26.95
CA ALA A 101 -3.42 -22.44 27.57
C ALA A 101 -3.30 -21.23 26.62
N TYR A 102 -2.18 -21.09 25.91
CA TYR A 102 -2.02 -20.02 24.92
C TYR A 102 -3.06 -20.11 23.80
N GLY A 103 -3.34 -21.33 23.32
CA GLY A 103 -4.41 -21.57 22.36
C GLY A 103 -5.80 -21.19 22.88
N ARG A 104 -6.10 -21.51 24.14
CA ARG A 104 -7.35 -21.11 24.81
C ARG A 104 -7.48 -19.58 24.94
N LEU A 105 -6.38 -18.88 25.24
CA LEU A 105 -6.34 -17.41 25.28
C LEU A 105 -6.60 -16.80 23.90
N CYS A 106 -5.97 -17.33 22.84
CA CYS A 106 -6.19 -16.86 21.47
C CYS A 106 -7.63 -17.09 21.01
N ARG A 107 -8.26 -18.22 21.37
CA ARG A 107 -9.68 -18.49 21.13
C ARG A 107 -10.60 -17.52 21.86
N LEU A 108 -10.30 -17.23 23.13
CA LEU A 108 -11.04 -16.24 23.92
C LEU A 108 -10.99 -14.86 23.26
N LEU A 109 -9.80 -14.39 22.87
CA LEU A 109 -9.64 -13.12 22.17
C LEU A 109 -10.36 -13.11 20.82
N THR A 110 -10.23 -14.18 20.03
CA THR A 110 -10.94 -14.36 18.75
C THR A 110 -12.45 -14.26 18.93
N LEU A 111 -13.00 -14.93 19.95
CA LEU A 111 -14.44 -14.86 20.27
C LEU A 111 -14.88 -13.42 20.54
N GLY A 112 -14.14 -12.69 21.36
CA GLY A 112 -14.47 -11.31 21.69
C GLY A 112 -14.31 -10.34 20.52
N GLN A 113 -13.27 -10.52 19.70
CA GLN A 113 -13.03 -9.68 18.52
C GLN A 113 -14.05 -9.95 17.41
N ARG A 114 -14.48 -11.21 17.22
CA ARG A 114 -15.48 -11.58 16.21
C ARG A 114 -16.91 -11.13 16.56
N ARG A 115 -17.22 -10.95 17.85
CA ARG A 115 -18.51 -10.40 18.30
C ARG A 115 -18.65 -8.89 18.10
N ALA A 116 -17.54 -8.18 17.91
CA ALA A 116 -17.52 -6.73 17.89
C ALA A 116 -17.15 -6.18 16.49
N ASP A 117 -17.35 -4.87 16.32
CA ASP A 117 -16.81 -4.14 15.17
C ASP A 117 -15.27 -4.21 15.15
N LYS A 118 -14.67 -4.01 13.98
CA LYS A 118 -13.21 -3.94 13.81
C LYS A 118 -12.54 -3.06 14.88
N GLY A 119 -11.55 -3.63 15.56
CA GLY A 119 -10.72 -2.95 16.56
C GLY A 119 -11.35 -2.86 17.96
N LYS A 120 -12.52 -3.46 18.17
CA LYS A 120 -13.14 -3.65 19.48
C LYS A 120 -13.10 -5.13 19.88
N CYS A 121 -13.34 -5.40 21.16
CA CYS A 121 -13.40 -6.75 21.71
C CYS A 121 -14.47 -6.78 22.81
N GLN A 122 -15.39 -7.74 22.75
CA GLN A 122 -16.47 -7.91 23.72
C GLN A 122 -16.30 -9.25 24.45
N LEU A 123 -15.83 -9.21 25.69
CA LEU A 123 -15.60 -10.38 26.53
C LEU A 123 -16.44 -10.32 27.79
N ARG A 124 -17.02 -11.45 28.18
CA ARG A 124 -17.76 -11.61 29.43
C ARG A 124 -17.05 -12.57 30.37
N LEU A 125 -17.39 -12.52 31.65
CA LEU A 125 -16.85 -13.43 32.66
C LEU A 125 -17.11 -14.90 32.30
N SER A 126 -18.27 -15.21 31.73
CA SER A 126 -18.59 -16.57 31.25
C SER A 126 -17.62 -17.05 30.17
N ASP A 127 -17.19 -16.16 29.26
CA ASP A 127 -16.26 -16.52 28.19
C ASP A 127 -14.88 -16.83 28.77
N LEU A 128 -14.42 -16.02 29.74
CA LEU A 128 -13.17 -16.27 30.46
C LEU A 128 -13.21 -17.61 31.19
N CYS A 129 -14.27 -17.88 31.97
CA CYS A 129 -14.40 -19.14 32.70
C CYS A 129 -14.36 -20.36 31.77
N ALA A 130 -14.92 -20.27 30.57
CA ALA A 130 -14.87 -21.35 29.57
C ALA A 130 -13.44 -21.60 29.00
N HIS A 131 -12.52 -20.65 29.15
CA HIS A 131 -11.15 -20.72 28.60
C HIS A 131 -10.05 -20.58 29.67
N ALA A 132 -10.40 -20.66 30.96
CA ALA A 132 -9.51 -20.34 32.07
C ALA A 132 -8.59 -21.49 32.52
N GLU A 133 -8.76 -22.69 31.96
CA GLU A 133 -7.91 -23.84 32.26
C GLU A 133 -6.42 -23.53 31.98
N ASP A 134 -5.56 -23.82 32.96
CA ASP A 134 -4.13 -23.50 33.01
C ASP A 134 -3.77 -22.03 32.69
N GLN A 135 -4.72 -21.10 32.86
CA GLN A 135 -4.40 -19.68 32.85
C GLN A 135 -3.95 -19.25 34.24
N VAL A 136 -2.93 -18.41 34.29
CA VAL A 136 -2.55 -17.65 35.47
C VAL A 136 -3.11 -16.24 35.35
N LEU A 137 -3.91 -15.85 36.33
CA LEU A 137 -4.69 -14.61 36.25
C LEU A 137 -4.26 -13.62 37.33
N ILE A 138 -4.20 -12.35 36.98
CA ILE A 138 -3.95 -11.25 37.91
C ILE A 138 -5.10 -10.25 37.80
N VAL A 139 -5.95 -10.20 38.80
CA VAL A 139 -7.10 -9.29 38.84
C VAL A 139 -6.62 -7.87 39.12
N LEU A 140 -7.04 -6.92 38.30
CA LEU A 140 -6.73 -5.51 38.49
C LEU A 140 -7.83 -4.84 39.34
N PRO A 141 -7.49 -4.19 40.47
CA PRO A 141 -8.47 -3.46 41.25
C PRO A 141 -9.00 -2.28 40.43
N SER A 142 -10.32 -2.20 40.27
CA SER A 142 -10.95 -1.11 39.52
C SER A 142 -10.86 0.21 40.31
N PRO A 143 -10.52 1.34 39.67
CA PRO A 143 -10.50 2.65 40.32
C PRO A 143 -11.90 3.23 40.61
N GLY A 144 -12.98 2.51 40.26
CA GLY A 144 -14.36 3.04 40.19
C GLY A 144 -15.37 2.56 41.25
N PRO A 145 -15.72 1.25 41.33
CA PRO A 145 -16.91 0.83 42.09
C PRO A 145 -16.68 0.79 43.61
N PRO A 146 -17.77 0.82 44.42
CA PRO A 146 -17.71 0.54 45.85
C PRO A 146 -17.01 -0.79 46.12
N VAL A 147 -16.25 -0.87 47.22
CA VAL A 147 -15.47 -2.06 47.60
C VAL A 147 -16.32 -3.35 47.61
N ASP A 148 -17.62 -3.23 47.89
CA ASP A 148 -18.56 -4.35 48.02
C ASP A 148 -18.84 -5.06 46.69
N THR A 149 -19.09 -4.33 45.59
CA THR A 149 -19.36 -4.94 44.28
C THR A 149 -18.11 -5.55 43.66
N PHE A 150 -16.92 -5.01 43.98
CA PHE A 150 -15.65 -5.63 43.59
C PHE A 150 -15.41 -6.95 44.36
N ALA A 151 -15.72 -6.99 45.66
CA ALA A 151 -15.60 -8.22 46.45
C ALA A 151 -16.55 -9.33 45.99
N GLU A 152 -17.78 -9.00 45.59
CA GLU A 152 -18.72 -9.94 44.97
C GLU A 152 -18.19 -10.52 43.65
N SER A 153 -17.56 -9.67 42.83
CA SER A 153 -16.92 -10.08 41.58
C SER A 153 -15.74 -11.02 41.83
N LEU A 154 -14.90 -10.75 42.85
CA LEU A 154 -13.81 -11.63 43.26
C LEU A 154 -14.32 -12.99 43.74
N THR A 155 -15.41 -13.01 44.52
CA THR A 155 -16.04 -14.24 45.00
C THR A 155 -16.55 -15.08 43.83
N THR A 156 -17.24 -14.44 42.88
CA THR A 156 -17.76 -15.11 41.67
C THR A 156 -16.61 -15.68 40.83
N LEU A 157 -15.53 -14.92 40.68
CA LEU A 157 -14.34 -15.35 39.94
C LEU A 157 -13.68 -16.55 40.63
N ARG A 158 -13.41 -16.48 41.94
CA ARG A 158 -12.76 -17.58 42.67
C ARG A 158 -13.60 -18.85 42.63
N ASN A 159 -14.92 -18.74 42.81
CA ASN A 159 -15.82 -19.89 42.79
C ASN A 159 -15.87 -20.60 41.42
N ARG A 160 -15.55 -19.88 40.34
CA ARG A 160 -15.57 -20.42 38.97
C ARG A 160 -14.19 -20.83 38.47
N LEU A 161 -13.11 -20.45 39.15
CA LEU A 161 -11.75 -20.65 38.68
C LEU A 161 -10.93 -21.49 39.64
N THR A 162 -10.37 -22.58 39.12
CA THR A 162 -9.53 -23.53 39.87
C THR A 162 -8.04 -23.20 39.79
N GLY A 163 -7.61 -22.42 38.79
CA GLY A 163 -6.21 -22.05 38.56
C GLY A 163 -5.66 -20.97 39.50
N PRO A 164 -4.34 -20.67 39.42
CA PRO A 164 -3.70 -19.62 40.21
C PRO A 164 -4.26 -18.24 39.84
N CYS A 165 -4.80 -17.54 40.85
CA CYS A 165 -5.38 -16.22 40.69
C CYS A 165 -4.80 -15.27 41.75
N TYR A 166 -4.29 -14.13 41.30
CA TYR A 166 -3.63 -13.12 42.14
C TYR A 166 -4.42 -11.81 42.11
N LEU A 167 -4.24 -10.98 43.13
CA LEU A 167 -4.76 -9.62 43.15
C LEU A 167 -3.61 -8.61 42.97
N ALA A 168 -3.69 -7.73 41.97
CA ALA A 168 -2.64 -6.75 41.73
C ALA A 168 -2.62 -5.64 42.77
N ALA A 169 -1.42 -5.26 43.19
CA ALA A 169 -1.13 -4.04 43.94
C ALA A 169 -0.10 -3.21 43.18
N HIS A 170 -0.48 -1.99 42.82
CA HIS A 170 0.41 -0.99 42.23
C HIS A 170 0.43 0.28 43.09
N MET A 171 1.52 1.05 43.07
CA MET A 171 1.58 2.35 43.74
C MET A 171 0.86 3.41 42.91
N LEU A 172 -0.11 4.12 43.51
CA LEU A 172 -0.81 5.25 42.89
C LEU A 172 -0.13 6.58 43.16
N TYR A 173 0.83 6.61 44.10
CA TYR A 173 1.50 7.79 44.64
C TYR A 173 0.51 8.74 45.32
N ARG A 174 -0.38 8.14 46.10
CA ARG A 174 -1.37 8.82 46.94
C ARG A 174 -0.97 8.72 48.40
N GLY A 175 -1.41 9.67 49.22
CA GLY A 175 -1.18 9.64 50.67
C GLY A 175 -1.74 8.40 51.38
N ASP A 176 -2.69 7.69 50.76
CA ASP A 176 -3.34 6.49 51.32
C ASP A 176 -2.85 5.16 50.74
N ASP A 177 -1.75 5.13 49.98
CA ASP A 177 -1.28 3.90 49.30
C ASP A 177 -1.04 2.73 50.26
N ARG A 178 -0.37 2.96 51.39
CA ARG A 178 -0.13 1.90 52.39
C ARG A 178 -1.43 1.34 52.94
N ALA A 179 -2.38 2.22 53.29
CA ALA A 179 -3.69 1.80 53.79
C ALA A 179 -4.51 1.07 52.73
N ARG A 180 -4.44 1.50 51.46
CA ARG A 180 -5.11 0.83 50.34
C ARG A 180 -4.52 -0.55 50.06
N ILE A 181 -3.20 -0.68 50.05
CA ILE A 181 -2.51 -1.97 49.87
C ILE A 181 -2.87 -2.92 51.02
N ALA A 182 -2.92 -2.44 52.26
CA ALA A 182 -3.38 -3.25 53.39
C ALA A 182 -4.84 -3.71 53.24
N ARG A 183 -5.74 -2.83 52.76
CA ARG A 183 -7.13 -3.22 52.45
C ARG A 183 -7.22 -4.25 51.33
N LEU A 184 -6.39 -4.13 50.29
CA LEU A 184 -6.28 -5.13 49.22
C LEU A 184 -5.73 -6.45 49.77
N GLY A 185 -4.78 -6.41 50.71
CA GLY A 185 -4.29 -7.59 51.43
C GLY A 185 -5.42 -8.32 52.17
N GLY A 186 -6.24 -7.58 52.92
CA GLY A 186 -7.41 -8.18 53.59
C GLY A 186 -8.47 -8.74 52.63
N LEU A 187 -8.59 -8.20 51.40
CA LEU A 187 -9.44 -8.79 50.35
C LEU A 187 -8.80 -10.05 49.74
N ALA A 188 -7.49 -9.99 49.45
CA ALA A 188 -6.71 -11.10 48.95
C ALA A 188 -6.83 -12.34 49.87
N ASP A 189 -6.68 -12.14 51.18
CA ASP A 189 -6.77 -13.21 52.17
C ASP A 189 -8.18 -13.82 52.26
N ARG A 190 -9.23 -12.99 52.18
CA ARG A 190 -10.63 -13.47 52.24
C ARG A 190 -11.06 -14.30 51.03
N HIS A 191 -10.44 -14.06 49.88
CA HIS A 191 -10.83 -14.68 48.60
C HIS A 191 -9.78 -15.69 48.08
N ASP A 192 -8.77 -16.02 48.90
CA ASP A 192 -7.68 -16.93 48.51
C ASP A 192 -7.01 -16.50 47.18
N MET A 193 -6.72 -15.20 47.07
CA MET A 193 -6.08 -14.58 45.91
C MET A 193 -4.86 -13.77 46.35
N PRO A 194 -3.66 -14.38 46.45
CA PRO A 194 -2.48 -13.71 46.99
C PRO A 194 -2.17 -12.39 46.29
N LEU A 195 -1.80 -11.38 47.07
CA LEU A 195 -1.48 -10.04 46.55
C LEU A 195 -0.13 -10.06 45.81
N ILE A 196 -0.04 -9.44 44.64
CA ILE A 196 1.17 -9.41 43.80
C ILE A 196 1.50 -7.97 43.37
N ALA A 197 2.78 -7.62 43.35
CA ALA A 197 3.21 -6.29 42.93
C ALA A 197 3.21 -6.15 41.40
N THR A 198 2.67 -5.04 40.91
CA THR A 198 2.82 -4.59 39.51
C THR A 198 3.06 -3.07 39.47
N ASN A 199 3.55 -2.56 38.35
CA ASN A 199 3.76 -1.12 38.21
C ASN A 199 2.84 -0.43 37.18
N ASP A 200 2.02 -1.21 36.45
CA ASP A 200 1.09 -0.72 35.42
C ASP A 200 1.82 0.14 34.36
N VAL A 201 2.83 -0.43 33.73
CA VAL A 201 3.75 0.29 32.86
C VAL A 201 3.08 0.68 31.54
N PHE A 202 3.16 1.96 31.18
CA PHE A 202 2.72 2.50 29.88
C PHE A 202 3.88 2.93 29.00
N TYR A 203 5.09 3.09 29.54
CA TYR A 203 6.24 3.57 28.79
C TYR A 203 7.58 3.10 29.39
N HIS A 204 8.65 3.08 28.60
CA HIS A 204 9.97 2.65 29.06
C HIS A 204 10.67 3.68 29.96
N LEU A 205 10.39 4.98 29.77
CA LEU A 205 11.07 6.09 30.45
C LEU A 205 10.11 7.22 30.89
N PRO A 206 10.36 7.91 32.02
CA PRO A 206 9.52 9.01 32.50
C PRO A 206 9.31 10.12 31.46
N GLU A 207 10.33 10.42 30.64
CA GLU A 207 10.31 11.45 29.60
C GLU A 207 9.27 11.18 28.50
N ARG A 208 8.73 9.95 28.44
CA ARG A 208 7.67 9.55 27.51
C ARG A 208 6.27 9.93 27.99
N ARG A 209 6.13 10.37 29.24
CA ARG A 209 4.84 10.79 29.83
C ARG A 209 4.08 11.82 28.97
N PRO A 210 4.69 12.91 28.46
CA PRO A 210 3.96 13.89 27.64
C PRO A 210 3.42 13.30 26.33
N LEU A 211 4.13 12.35 25.72
CA LEU A 211 3.62 11.65 24.53
C LEU A 211 2.41 10.79 24.90
N GLN A 212 2.44 10.10 26.04
CA GLN A 212 1.33 9.29 26.51
C GLN A 212 0.08 10.13 26.81
N ASP A 213 0.24 11.36 27.32
CA ASP A 213 -0.86 12.31 27.46
C ASP A 213 -1.47 12.70 26.10
N VAL A 214 -0.63 12.98 25.11
CA VAL A 214 -1.09 13.26 23.74
C VAL A 214 -1.82 12.06 23.14
N LEU A 215 -1.33 10.83 23.34
CA LEU A 215 -2.03 9.62 22.89
C LEU A 215 -3.42 9.50 23.54
N THR A 216 -3.51 9.79 24.83
CA THR A 216 -4.79 9.78 25.57
C THR A 216 -5.75 10.83 25.03
N THR A 217 -5.29 12.06 24.75
CA THR A 217 -6.17 13.10 24.23
C THR A 217 -6.61 12.88 22.80
N ILE A 218 -5.76 12.28 21.95
CA ILE A 218 -6.15 11.80 20.62
C ILE A 218 -7.27 10.75 20.74
N ARG A 219 -7.14 9.81 21.69
CA ARG A 219 -8.13 8.74 21.93
C ARG A 219 -9.48 9.30 22.39
N GLU A 220 -9.46 10.23 23.34
CA GLU A 220 -10.67 10.82 23.94
C GLU A 220 -11.20 12.02 23.13
N HIS A 221 -10.64 12.30 21.96
CA HIS A 221 -11.02 13.40 21.07
C HIS A 221 -11.07 14.77 21.78
N THR A 222 -10.10 15.03 22.65
CA THR A 222 -9.99 16.28 23.43
C THR A 222 -8.60 16.91 23.25
N THR A 223 -8.36 18.04 23.91
CA THR A 223 -7.03 18.67 23.97
C THR A 223 -6.35 18.42 25.31
N VAL A 224 -5.03 18.53 25.35
CA VAL A 224 -4.25 18.36 26.60
C VAL A 224 -4.74 19.32 27.69
N GLN A 225 -5.13 20.53 27.34
CA GLN A 225 -5.63 21.53 28.28
C GLN A 225 -7.00 21.15 28.87
N ASN A 226 -7.82 20.41 28.12
CA ASN A 226 -9.19 20.04 28.50
C ASN A 226 -9.30 18.61 29.05
N ALA A 227 -8.22 17.83 29.06
CA ALA A 227 -8.25 16.42 29.40
C ALA A 227 -8.55 16.14 30.88
N GLY A 228 -8.17 17.05 31.80
CA GLY A 228 -8.45 16.92 33.23
C GLY A 228 -8.03 15.56 33.81
N TYR A 229 -8.96 14.85 34.46
CA TYR A 229 -8.72 13.54 35.09
C TYR A 229 -8.60 12.36 34.10
N LEU A 230 -8.67 12.60 32.79
CA LEU A 230 -8.38 11.58 31.79
C LEU A 230 -6.87 11.25 31.74
N LEU A 231 -6.01 12.18 32.17
CA LEU A 231 -4.56 12.01 32.22
C LEU A 231 -4.13 11.37 33.55
N HIS A 232 -3.02 10.63 33.54
CA HIS A 232 -2.47 10.10 34.80
C HIS A 232 -1.98 11.25 35.72
N ALA A 233 -2.13 11.06 37.03
CA ALA A 233 -1.78 12.10 38.00
C ALA A 233 -0.26 12.41 38.08
N ASN A 234 0.59 11.49 37.65
CA ASN A 234 2.05 11.58 37.75
C ASN A 234 2.74 10.81 36.60
N ALA A 235 4.07 10.89 36.54
CA ALA A 235 4.90 10.25 35.50
C ALA A 235 5.40 8.85 35.89
N GLU A 236 4.90 8.23 36.97
CA GLU A 236 5.49 7.04 37.58
C GLU A 236 5.20 5.71 36.85
N ARG A 237 4.42 5.74 35.77
CA ARG A 237 4.04 4.56 34.97
C ARG A 237 5.12 4.15 33.95
N HIS A 238 6.41 4.32 34.31
CA HIS A 238 7.57 3.84 33.54
C HIS A 238 8.15 2.54 34.11
N LEU A 239 8.97 1.80 33.35
CA LEU A 239 9.72 0.65 33.89
C LEU A 239 10.65 1.08 35.04
N LYS A 240 10.62 0.32 36.15
CA LYS A 240 11.41 0.57 37.37
C LYS A 240 12.41 -0.54 37.64
N SER A 241 13.49 -0.21 38.33
CA SER A 241 14.48 -1.22 38.72
C SER A 241 13.95 -2.10 39.87
N PRO A 242 14.49 -3.32 40.04
CA PRO A 242 14.14 -4.16 41.19
C PRO A 242 14.38 -3.48 42.54
N ALA A 243 15.47 -2.71 42.67
CA ALA A 243 15.78 -1.95 43.87
C ALA A 243 14.74 -0.87 44.16
N GLU A 244 14.25 -0.19 43.13
CA GLU A 244 13.20 0.82 43.28
C GLU A 244 11.86 0.20 43.66
N MET A 245 11.48 -0.92 43.03
CA MET A 245 10.26 -1.65 43.38
C MET A 245 10.29 -2.18 44.82
N THR A 246 11.44 -2.71 45.26
CA THR A 246 11.64 -3.14 46.65
C THR A 246 11.50 -1.97 47.63
N ARG A 247 12.08 -0.81 47.31
CA ARG A 247 11.94 0.41 48.11
C ARG A 247 10.48 0.88 48.20
N LEU A 248 9.75 0.85 47.09
CA LEU A 248 8.35 1.27 47.05
C LEU A 248 7.48 0.38 47.93
N PHE A 249 7.66 -0.94 47.82
CA PHE A 249 6.91 -1.94 48.58
C PHE A 249 7.60 -2.33 49.90
N ALA A 250 8.39 -1.45 50.50
CA ALA A 250 9.03 -1.70 51.79
C ALA A 250 7.98 -2.08 52.86
N GLY A 251 8.22 -3.18 53.57
CA GLY A 251 7.29 -3.83 54.50
C GLY A 251 6.27 -4.78 53.83
N ASN A 252 6.34 -4.95 52.51
CA ASN A 252 5.54 -5.87 51.71
C ASN A 252 6.42 -6.61 50.68
N GLU A 253 7.65 -6.95 51.04
CA GLU A 253 8.66 -7.55 50.17
C GLU A 253 8.19 -8.87 49.55
N ALA A 254 7.32 -9.61 50.24
CA ALA A 254 6.69 -10.83 49.75
C ALA A 254 5.92 -10.63 48.42
N LEU A 255 5.37 -9.43 48.16
CA LEU A 255 4.68 -9.12 46.90
C LEU A 255 5.65 -9.08 45.72
N ILE A 256 6.89 -8.62 45.96
CA ILE A 256 7.97 -8.57 44.96
C ILE A 256 8.45 -9.98 44.67
N ALA A 257 8.73 -10.78 45.70
CA ALA A 257 9.15 -12.18 45.55
C ALA A 257 8.11 -13.01 44.76
N ARG A 258 6.82 -12.75 45.00
CA ARG A 258 5.71 -13.41 44.28
C ARG A 258 5.69 -13.15 42.78
N THR A 259 6.28 -12.05 42.30
CA THR A 259 6.44 -11.81 40.86
C THR A 259 7.34 -12.85 40.20
N ILE A 260 8.40 -13.27 40.91
CA ILE A 260 9.32 -14.30 40.45
C ILE A 260 8.67 -15.68 40.56
N GLU A 261 7.96 -15.96 41.66
CA GLU A 261 7.19 -17.20 41.82
C GLU A 261 6.19 -17.40 40.68
N MET A 262 5.40 -16.36 40.38
CA MET A 262 4.40 -16.40 39.32
C MET A 262 5.04 -16.54 37.93
N ALA A 263 6.12 -15.79 37.66
CA ALA A 263 6.88 -15.94 36.42
C ALA A 263 7.42 -17.38 36.28
N GLY A 264 7.77 -18.04 37.39
CA GLY A 264 8.19 -19.43 37.44
C GLY A 264 7.10 -20.44 37.04
N LEU A 265 5.82 -20.08 37.13
CA LEU A 265 4.71 -20.94 36.72
C LEU A 265 4.52 -20.99 35.20
N ILE A 266 4.97 -19.97 34.47
CA ILE A 266 4.70 -19.81 33.03
C ILE A 266 5.81 -20.47 32.20
N ASP A 267 5.56 -21.66 31.69
CA ASP A 267 6.52 -22.40 30.88
C ASP A 267 6.46 -22.01 29.40
N PHE A 268 5.31 -21.52 28.92
CA PHE A 268 5.06 -21.17 27.53
C PHE A 268 6.08 -20.18 26.96
N ARG A 269 6.62 -20.53 25.77
CA ARG A 269 7.44 -19.68 24.92
C ARG A 269 6.84 -19.57 23.53
N LEU A 270 7.01 -18.41 22.91
CA LEU A 270 6.52 -18.18 21.54
C LEU A 270 7.19 -19.08 20.50
N ASP A 271 8.41 -19.58 20.78
CA ASP A 271 9.11 -20.55 19.93
C ASP A 271 8.42 -21.93 19.89
N GLU A 272 7.48 -22.24 20.79
CA GLU A 272 6.69 -23.48 20.78
C GLU A 272 5.55 -23.46 19.75
N LEU A 273 5.32 -22.33 19.08
CA LEU A 273 4.33 -22.22 18.01
C LEU A 273 4.82 -22.94 16.75
N ALA A 274 4.73 -24.27 16.74
CA ALA A 274 4.99 -25.09 15.56
C ALA A 274 3.89 -24.85 14.52
N TYR A 275 4.23 -24.12 13.46
CA TYR A 275 3.35 -23.89 12.33
C TYR A 275 3.34 -25.10 11.41
N GLU A 276 2.15 -25.61 11.13
CA GLU A 276 1.94 -26.70 10.19
C GLU A 276 0.98 -26.27 9.08
N TYR A 277 1.45 -26.44 7.84
CA TYR A 277 0.68 -26.13 6.64
C TYR A 277 -0.49 -27.11 6.47
N PRO A 278 -1.66 -26.69 5.96
CA PRO A 278 -2.77 -27.59 5.73
C PRO A 278 -2.42 -28.75 4.80
N ASP A 279 -3.07 -29.89 5.05
CA ASP A 279 -3.08 -31.02 4.13
C ASP A 279 -3.99 -30.69 2.93
N GLU A 280 -3.54 -31.02 1.71
CA GLU A 280 -4.38 -30.93 0.52
C GLU A 280 -5.03 -32.27 0.19
N PRO A 281 -6.28 -32.29 -0.31
CA PRO A 281 -6.93 -33.51 -0.74
C PRO A 281 -6.19 -34.08 -1.95
N VAL A 282 -5.63 -35.27 -1.77
CA VAL A 282 -4.95 -36.04 -2.83
C VAL A 282 -5.75 -37.29 -3.18
N PRO A 283 -5.64 -37.82 -4.41
CA PRO A 283 -6.28 -39.08 -4.78
C PRO A 283 -5.93 -40.20 -3.79
N VAL A 284 -6.92 -41.07 -3.49
CA VAL A 284 -6.76 -42.16 -2.52
C VAL A 284 -5.56 -43.03 -2.87
N GLY A 285 -4.64 -43.20 -1.92
CA GLY A 285 -3.42 -43.99 -2.07
C GLY A 285 -2.20 -43.23 -2.60
N LYS A 286 -2.29 -41.92 -2.84
CA LYS A 286 -1.16 -41.07 -3.26
C LYS A 286 -0.68 -40.16 -2.14
N THR A 287 0.61 -39.83 -2.14
CA THR A 287 1.17 -38.74 -1.32
C THR A 287 0.98 -37.38 -2.03
N PRO A 288 1.03 -36.25 -1.30
CA PRO A 288 1.07 -34.91 -1.91
C PRO A 288 2.18 -34.75 -2.96
N GLN A 289 3.37 -35.30 -2.69
CA GLN A 289 4.49 -35.27 -3.62
C GLN A 289 4.17 -36.04 -4.92
N GLN A 290 3.66 -37.27 -4.82
CA GLN A 290 3.30 -38.08 -5.99
C GLN A 290 2.23 -37.40 -6.84
N HIS A 291 1.24 -36.78 -6.20
CA HIS A 291 0.20 -36.07 -6.92
C HIS A 291 0.73 -34.81 -7.64
N LEU A 292 1.63 -34.06 -6.99
CA LEU A 292 2.31 -32.91 -7.60
C LEU A 292 3.14 -33.32 -8.83
N GLU A 293 3.87 -34.44 -8.74
CA GLU A 293 4.65 -34.98 -9.85
C GLU A 293 3.77 -35.30 -11.06
N GLU A 294 2.66 -36.01 -10.86
CA GLU A 294 1.71 -36.35 -11.93
C GLU A 294 1.18 -35.09 -12.62
N LEU A 295 0.68 -34.12 -11.85
CA LEU A 295 0.17 -32.86 -12.40
C LEU A 295 1.24 -32.08 -13.16
N THR A 296 2.48 -32.11 -12.68
CA THR A 296 3.62 -31.45 -13.33
C THR A 296 3.90 -32.08 -14.69
N TRP A 297 3.96 -33.40 -14.78
CA TRP A 297 4.24 -34.10 -16.04
C TRP A 297 3.07 -33.97 -17.03
N GLU A 298 1.82 -34.03 -16.57
CA GLU A 298 0.64 -33.76 -17.40
C GLU A 298 0.66 -32.33 -17.97
N GLY A 299 1.04 -31.35 -17.13
CA GLY A 299 1.25 -29.97 -17.54
C GLY A 299 2.34 -29.81 -18.59
N ALA A 300 3.49 -30.46 -18.38
CA ALA A 300 4.61 -30.42 -19.32
C ALA A 300 4.21 -30.96 -20.71
N VAL A 301 3.47 -32.07 -20.77
CA VAL A 301 2.96 -32.62 -22.04
C VAL A 301 1.98 -31.66 -22.72
N ARG A 302 1.13 -30.98 -21.95
CA ARG A 302 0.16 -30.00 -22.49
C ARG A 302 0.85 -28.76 -23.07
N HIS A 303 1.89 -28.27 -22.41
CA HIS A 303 2.62 -27.07 -22.84
C HIS A 303 3.61 -27.34 -23.98
N PHE A 304 4.14 -28.56 -24.08
CA PHE A 304 5.12 -28.96 -25.10
C PHE A 304 4.63 -30.19 -25.89
N PRO A 305 3.61 -30.03 -26.77
CA PRO A 305 3.05 -31.15 -27.53
C PRO A 305 4.05 -31.78 -28.51
N ASP A 306 5.04 -31.01 -28.97
CA ASP A 306 6.12 -31.47 -29.87
C ASP A 306 7.28 -32.18 -29.15
N GLY A 307 7.18 -32.33 -27.83
CA GLY A 307 8.17 -33.00 -26.98
C GLY A 307 8.83 -32.07 -25.95
N ILE A 308 9.08 -32.61 -24.76
CA ILE A 308 9.72 -31.89 -23.64
C ILE A 308 11.23 -31.87 -23.87
N PRO A 309 11.89 -30.69 -23.92
CA PRO A 309 13.35 -30.60 -24.05
C PRO A 309 14.08 -31.29 -22.90
N GLU A 310 15.21 -31.96 -23.18
CA GLU A 310 15.97 -32.70 -22.16
C GLU A 310 16.47 -31.81 -21.01
N ALA A 311 16.91 -30.58 -21.33
CA ALA A 311 17.30 -29.61 -20.31
C ALA A 311 16.14 -29.28 -19.35
N LEU A 312 14.91 -29.13 -19.88
CA LEU A 312 13.72 -28.85 -19.07
C LEU A 312 13.33 -30.06 -18.22
N ARG A 313 13.42 -31.27 -18.76
CA ARG A 313 13.21 -32.51 -18.00
C ARG A 313 14.14 -32.57 -16.79
N SER A 314 15.44 -32.33 -17.00
CA SER A 314 16.42 -32.32 -15.90
C SER A 314 16.12 -31.25 -14.85
N THR A 315 15.67 -30.06 -15.27
CA THR A 315 15.22 -29.01 -14.34
C THR A 315 14.01 -29.45 -13.53
N LEU A 316 12.99 -30.02 -14.15
CA LEU A 316 11.78 -30.48 -13.45
C LEU A 316 12.10 -31.56 -12.41
N GLU A 317 12.93 -32.54 -12.75
CA GLU A 317 13.38 -33.59 -11.83
C GLU A 317 14.15 -33.01 -10.62
N HIS A 318 15.01 -32.02 -10.86
CA HIS A 318 15.74 -31.32 -9.80
C HIS A 318 14.80 -30.51 -8.88
N GLU A 319 13.86 -29.73 -9.45
CA GLU A 319 12.89 -28.96 -8.67
C GLU A 319 11.99 -29.87 -7.81
N LEU A 320 11.50 -30.99 -8.39
CA LEU A 320 10.64 -31.95 -7.69
C LEU A 320 11.36 -32.59 -6.50
N ALA A 321 12.64 -32.98 -6.67
CA ALA A 321 13.45 -33.54 -5.60
C ALA A 321 13.69 -32.53 -4.44
N LEU A 322 13.88 -31.25 -4.77
CA LEU A 322 14.05 -30.20 -3.76
C LEU A 322 12.76 -29.95 -2.97
N ILE A 323 11.61 -29.97 -3.65
CA ILE A 323 10.30 -29.78 -3.02
C ILE A 323 9.99 -30.93 -2.07
N ASP A 324 10.33 -32.17 -2.45
CA ASP A 324 10.18 -33.34 -1.58
C ASP A 324 11.07 -33.23 -0.33
N GLN A 325 12.34 -32.85 -0.51
CA GLN A 325 13.29 -32.67 0.59
C GLN A 325 12.82 -31.62 1.62
N LEU A 326 12.14 -30.56 1.16
CA LEU A 326 11.66 -29.46 1.99
C LEU A 326 10.19 -29.59 2.40
N ALA A 327 9.51 -30.66 2.00
CA ALA A 327 8.11 -30.93 2.28
C ALA A 327 7.14 -29.81 1.85
N TYR A 328 7.39 -29.19 0.69
CA TYR A 328 6.56 -28.09 0.16
C TYR A 328 5.45 -28.52 -0.82
N ALA A 329 5.25 -29.82 -1.03
CA ALA A 329 4.26 -30.32 -1.99
C ALA A 329 2.83 -29.80 -1.74
N CYS A 330 2.36 -29.79 -0.48
CA CYS A 330 1.04 -29.25 -0.12
C CYS A 330 0.90 -27.76 -0.51
N TYR A 331 1.95 -26.96 -0.32
CA TYR A 331 1.93 -25.54 -0.67
C TYR A 331 1.70 -25.32 -2.17
N PHE A 332 2.37 -26.08 -3.03
CA PHE A 332 2.16 -26.00 -4.49
C PHE A 332 0.76 -26.48 -4.89
N LEU A 333 0.25 -27.53 -4.24
CA LEU A 333 -1.10 -28.04 -4.49
C LEU A 333 -2.19 -27.03 -4.07
N THR A 334 -2.04 -26.34 -2.94
CA THR A 334 -2.95 -25.27 -2.51
C THR A 334 -3.01 -24.15 -3.54
N VAL A 335 -1.85 -23.70 -4.01
CA VAL A 335 -1.74 -22.64 -5.01
C VAL A 335 -2.33 -23.08 -6.35
N TYR A 336 -2.06 -24.31 -6.77
CA TYR A 336 -2.66 -24.92 -7.96
C TYR A 336 -4.19 -24.96 -7.86
N ASP A 337 -4.74 -25.40 -6.72
CA ASP A 337 -6.18 -25.45 -6.48
C ASP A 337 -6.85 -24.08 -6.60
N ILE A 338 -6.26 -23.04 -5.99
CA ILE A 338 -6.75 -21.66 -6.09
C ILE A 338 -6.75 -21.18 -7.56
N VAL A 339 -5.68 -21.46 -8.31
CA VAL A 339 -5.60 -21.13 -9.74
C VAL A 339 -6.63 -21.89 -10.56
N GLN A 340 -6.88 -23.16 -10.25
CA GLN A 340 -7.88 -23.97 -10.93
C GLN A 340 -9.30 -23.50 -10.65
N PHE A 341 -9.61 -23.11 -9.40
CA PHE A 341 -10.87 -22.46 -9.07
C PHE A 341 -11.06 -21.17 -9.90
N ALA A 342 -10.05 -20.29 -9.92
CA ALA A 342 -10.11 -19.06 -10.71
C ALA A 342 -10.39 -19.33 -12.19
N ARG A 343 -9.73 -20.33 -12.79
CA ARG A 343 -9.96 -20.73 -14.18
C ARG A 343 -11.35 -21.32 -14.41
N GLN A 344 -11.87 -22.12 -13.49
CA GLN A 344 -13.23 -22.66 -13.57
C GLN A 344 -14.30 -21.56 -13.54
N GLN A 345 -14.04 -20.47 -12.81
CA GLN A 345 -14.90 -19.30 -12.74
C GLN A 345 -14.61 -18.24 -13.83
N ASP A 346 -13.74 -18.55 -14.80
CA ASP A 346 -13.30 -17.64 -15.87
C ASP A 346 -12.73 -16.32 -15.31
N ILE A 347 -11.93 -16.43 -14.25
CA ILE A 347 -11.17 -15.32 -13.64
C ILE A 347 -9.75 -15.36 -14.17
N LEU A 348 -9.30 -14.26 -14.79
CA LEU A 348 -7.92 -14.13 -15.22
C LEU A 348 -6.98 -14.04 -14.01
N CYS A 349 -5.94 -14.85 -14.03
CA CYS A 349 -4.89 -14.88 -13.01
C CYS A 349 -3.50 -15.02 -13.61
N GLN A 350 -2.49 -14.49 -12.93
CA GLN A 350 -1.08 -14.63 -13.32
C GLN A 350 -0.15 -14.67 -12.11
N GLY A 351 0.69 -15.70 -12.04
CA GLY A 351 1.78 -15.79 -11.08
C GLY A 351 2.91 -14.81 -11.38
N ARG A 352 3.52 -14.24 -10.33
CA ARG A 352 4.66 -13.31 -10.44
C ARG A 352 5.73 -13.59 -9.37
N GLY A 353 6.79 -12.79 -9.42
CA GLY A 353 7.83 -12.83 -8.39
C GLY A 353 8.70 -14.07 -8.52
N SER A 354 9.06 -14.67 -7.39
CA SER A 354 9.91 -15.86 -7.34
C SER A 354 9.25 -17.08 -7.98
N ALA A 355 7.92 -17.17 -7.98
CA ALA A 355 7.17 -18.26 -8.60
C ALA A 355 7.46 -18.42 -10.10
N ALA A 356 7.82 -17.32 -10.78
CA ALA A 356 8.19 -17.35 -12.19
C ALA A 356 9.60 -17.95 -12.45
N ASN A 357 10.38 -18.27 -11.41
CA ASN A 357 11.65 -19.02 -11.54
C ASN A 357 11.47 -20.54 -11.42
N SER A 358 10.23 -21.05 -11.37
CA SER A 358 9.96 -22.49 -11.29
C SER A 358 9.34 -23.01 -12.58
N ALA A 359 9.97 -24.03 -13.16
CA ALA A 359 9.43 -24.78 -14.28
C ALA A 359 8.17 -25.56 -13.88
N ILE A 360 8.08 -26.04 -12.64
CA ILE A 360 6.86 -26.68 -12.10
C ILE A 360 5.69 -25.70 -12.09
N CYS A 361 5.89 -24.48 -11.59
CA CYS A 361 4.85 -23.44 -11.61
C CYS A 361 4.34 -23.15 -13.04
N TYR A 362 5.21 -23.22 -14.05
CA TYR A 362 4.80 -23.05 -15.45
C TYR A 362 3.95 -24.23 -15.92
N CYS A 363 4.38 -25.47 -15.64
CA CYS A 363 3.64 -26.67 -16.03
C CYS A 363 2.26 -26.77 -15.37
N LEU A 364 2.15 -26.37 -14.10
CA LEU A 364 0.87 -26.26 -13.39
C LEU A 364 -0.01 -25.10 -13.91
N GLY A 365 0.57 -24.20 -14.72
CA GLY A 365 -0.08 -23.02 -15.26
C GLY A 365 -0.24 -21.88 -14.24
N ILE A 366 0.51 -21.90 -13.15
CA ILE A 366 0.54 -20.82 -12.16
C ILE A 366 1.23 -19.58 -12.76
N THR A 367 2.33 -19.76 -13.49
CA THR A 367 3.04 -18.69 -14.22
C THR A 367 2.87 -18.85 -15.74
N ALA A 368 2.88 -17.72 -16.45
CA ALA A 368 2.88 -17.68 -17.92
C ALA A 368 4.29 -17.58 -18.52
N VAL A 369 5.34 -17.53 -17.69
CA VAL A 369 6.73 -17.36 -18.14
C VAL A 369 7.29 -18.70 -18.60
N ASN A 370 7.63 -18.79 -19.89
CA ASN A 370 8.19 -20.01 -20.47
C ASN A 370 9.65 -20.24 -20.01
N PRO A 371 9.95 -21.36 -19.32
CA PRO A 371 11.30 -21.67 -18.83
C PRO A 371 12.34 -21.86 -19.94
N THR A 372 11.92 -22.11 -21.19
CA THR A 372 12.87 -22.27 -22.30
C THR A 372 13.34 -20.94 -22.91
N GLU A 373 12.63 -19.84 -22.64
CA GLU A 373 12.95 -18.51 -23.18
C GLU A 373 13.90 -17.72 -22.24
N ILE A 374 13.92 -18.08 -20.96
CA ILE A 374 14.55 -17.31 -19.87
C ILE A 374 15.38 -18.24 -19.00
N ASP A 375 16.55 -17.77 -18.55
CA ASP A 375 17.40 -18.54 -17.64
C ASP A 375 16.84 -18.43 -16.22
N LEU A 376 16.08 -19.44 -15.78
CA LEU A 376 15.50 -19.45 -14.44
C LEU A 376 16.54 -19.84 -13.38
N LEU A 377 16.54 -19.13 -12.24
CA LEU A 377 17.37 -19.46 -11.08
C LEU A 377 16.47 -19.95 -9.93
N PHE A 378 16.25 -21.26 -9.85
CA PHE A 378 15.31 -21.86 -8.90
C PHE A 378 15.72 -21.67 -7.43
N GLU A 379 17.03 -21.65 -7.14
CA GLU A 379 17.59 -21.46 -5.79
C GLU A 379 17.23 -20.09 -5.19
N ARG A 380 16.79 -19.16 -6.04
CA ARG A 380 16.26 -17.88 -5.61
C ARG A 380 14.85 -17.99 -5.05
N PHE A 381 14.09 -18.97 -5.51
CA PHE A 381 12.74 -19.25 -5.05
C PHE A 381 12.76 -20.16 -3.83
N ILE A 382 13.46 -21.29 -3.89
CA ILE A 382 13.55 -22.27 -2.80
C ILE A 382 15.01 -22.67 -2.59
N SER A 383 15.50 -22.63 -1.35
CA SER A 383 16.86 -23.07 -0.99
C SER A 383 16.86 -23.87 0.31
N PRO A 384 17.51 -25.04 0.36
CA PRO A 384 17.57 -25.89 1.56
C PRO A 384 18.21 -25.22 2.78
N GLU A 385 19.15 -24.32 2.53
CA GLU A 385 19.95 -23.66 3.55
C GLU A 385 19.16 -22.59 4.31
N ARG A 386 18.13 -22.02 3.67
CA ARG A 386 17.33 -20.95 4.25
C ARG A 386 16.30 -21.44 5.26
N ARG A 387 15.69 -22.60 4.98
CA ARG A 387 14.43 -23.03 5.64
C ARG A 387 13.40 -21.89 5.74
N GLU A 388 13.46 -20.93 4.82
CA GLU A 388 12.48 -19.85 4.70
C GLU A 388 11.28 -20.37 3.90
N PRO A 389 10.05 -20.02 4.30
CA PRO A 389 8.86 -20.23 3.50
C PRO A 389 8.99 -19.74 2.05
N PRO A 390 8.58 -20.53 1.03
CA PRO A 390 8.39 -20.01 -0.31
C PRO A 390 7.23 -18.98 -0.33
N ASP A 391 7.36 -17.97 -1.19
CA ASP A 391 6.34 -16.94 -1.39
C ASP A 391 5.87 -16.99 -2.86
N ILE A 392 4.67 -17.52 -3.10
CA ILE A 392 4.02 -17.52 -4.41
C ILE A 392 2.95 -16.42 -4.44
N ASP A 393 3.24 -15.40 -5.24
CA ASP A 393 2.35 -14.28 -5.52
C ASP A 393 1.50 -14.58 -6.76
N ILE A 394 0.17 -14.51 -6.64
CA ILE A 394 -0.74 -14.58 -7.79
C ILE A 394 -1.57 -13.32 -7.88
N ASP A 395 -1.50 -12.64 -9.02
CA ASP A 395 -2.39 -11.53 -9.36
C ASP A 395 -3.68 -12.07 -9.96
N PHE A 396 -4.82 -11.65 -9.39
CA PHE A 396 -6.16 -11.89 -9.93
C PHE A 396 -6.78 -10.59 -10.43
N GLU A 397 -7.88 -10.70 -11.18
CA GLU A 397 -8.72 -9.54 -11.51
C GLU A 397 -9.14 -8.77 -10.25
N HIS A 398 -8.91 -7.46 -10.24
CA HIS A 398 -9.21 -6.61 -9.11
C HIS A 398 -10.69 -6.67 -8.67
N GLU A 399 -11.62 -6.75 -9.62
CA GLU A 399 -13.07 -6.75 -9.34
C GLU A 399 -13.57 -8.10 -8.83
N ARG A 400 -12.93 -9.21 -9.22
CA ARG A 400 -13.38 -10.58 -8.94
C ARG A 400 -12.53 -11.31 -7.89
N ARG A 401 -11.47 -10.67 -7.40
CA ARG A 401 -10.62 -11.23 -6.34
C ARG A 401 -11.40 -11.62 -5.08
N GLU A 402 -12.50 -10.94 -4.76
CA GLU A 402 -13.31 -11.30 -3.59
C GLU A 402 -13.84 -12.73 -3.69
N GLU A 403 -14.20 -13.21 -4.88
CA GLU A 403 -14.68 -14.58 -5.10
C GLU A 403 -13.60 -15.60 -4.70
N VAL A 404 -12.34 -15.33 -5.03
CA VAL A 404 -11.19 -16.18 -4.66
C VAL A 404 -10.93 -16.16 -3.16
N ILE A 405 -11.07 -15.00 -2.52
CA ILE A 405 -10.91 -14.85 -1.07
C ILE A 405 -11.98 -15.65 -0.32
N GLN A 406 -13.24 -15.54 -0.74
CA GLN A 406 -14.33 -16.29 -0.12
C GLN A 406 -14.18 -17.80 -0.35
N TYR A 407 -13.73 -18.23 -1.53
CA TYR A 407 -13.39 -19.63 -1.79
C TYR A 407 -12.37 -20.19 -0.79
N ILE A 408 -11.30 -19.44 -0.48
CA ILE A 408 -10.31 -19.87 0.52
C ILE A 408 -10.95 -20.00 1.90
N TYR A 409 -11.80 -19.05 2.31
CA TYR A 409 -12.50 -19.16 3.60
C TYR A 409 -13.48 -20.34 3.65
N GLU A 410 -14.18 -20.64 2.56
CA GLU A 410 -15.12 -21.76 2.46
C GLU A 410 -14.37 -23.11 2.49
N ARG A 411 -13.23 -23.19 1.79
CA ARG A 411 -12.42 -24.42 1.68
C ARG A 411 -11.73 -24.79 2.99
N TYR A 412 -11.05 -23.85 3.64
CA TYR A 412 -10.24 -24.14 4.84
C TYR A 412 -10.97 -23.83 6.15
N GLY A 413 -12.04 -23.04 6.11
CA GLY A 413 -12.76 -22.58 7.28
C GLY A 413 -12.13 -21.36 7.94
N ARG A 414 -12.96 -20.51 8.54
CA ARG A 414 -12.56 -19.21 9.16
C ARG A 414 -11.69 -19.35 10.41
N ASP A 415 -11.66 -20.53 11.01
CA ASP A 415 -10.84 -20.81 12.19
C ASP A 415 -9.41 -21.25 11.80
N ARG A 416 -9.16 -21.55 10.51
CA ARG A 416 -7.87 -22.03 9.97
C ARG A 416 -7.28 -21.13 8.88
N ALA A 417 -8.09 -20.25 8.29
CA ALA A 417 -7.67 -19.29 7.28
C ALA A 417 -8.02 -17.85 7.70
N ALA A 418 -7.04 -16.96 7.63
CA ALA A 418 -7.23 -15.53 7.85
C ALA A 418 -6.17 -14.70 7.09
N LEU A 419 -6.49 -13.44 6.81
CA LEU A 419 -5.55 -12.50 6.21
C LEU A 419 -4.51 -12.04 7.23
N ALA A 420 -3.27 -11.78 6.81
CA ALA A 420 -2.28 -11.08 7.63
C ALA A 420 -2.73 -9.65 7.94
N ALA A 421 -2.24 -9.06 9.03
CA ALA A 421 -2.40 -7.63 9.28
C ALA A 421 -1.42 -6.80 8.43
N THR A 422 -1.71 -5.51 8.36
CA THR A 422 -0.78 -4.47 7.97
C THR A 422 -0.82 -3.40 9.05
N VAL A 423 0.33 -3.17 9.70
CA VAL A 423 0.46 -2.16 10.75
C VAL A 423 0.57 -0.78 10.10
N ILE A 424 -0.52 0.00 10.16
CA ILE A 424 -0.51 1.38 9.65
C ILE A 424 0.12 2.28 10.70
N THR A 425 1.26 2.90 10.37
CA THR A 425 2.00 3.76 11.29
C THR A 425 1.76 5.24 11.07
N TYR A 426 1.93 6.04 12.13
CA TYR A 426 1.96 7.49 12.04
C TYR A 426 3.14 7.96 11.17
N ARG A 427 2.84 8.64 10.06
CA ARG A 427 3.81 9.33 9.22
C ARG A 427 3.85 10.82 9.57
N ALA A 428 4.86 11.56 9.12
CA ALA A 428 5.08 12.97 9.46
C ALA A 428 3.81 13.85 9.36
N ARG A 429 3.04 13.71 8.28
CA ARG A 429 1.80 14.48 8.07
C ARG A 429 0.70 14.13 9.06
N SER A 430 0.44 12.84 9.28
CA SER A 430 -0.59 12.39 10.22
C SER A 430 -0.19 12.69 11.65
N ALA A 431 1.08 12.49 12.02
CA ALA A 431 1.59 12.80 13.35
C ALA A 431 1.44 14.30 13.65
N ALA A 432 1.92 15.18 12.75
CA ALA A 432 1.80 16.62 12.95
C ALA A 432 0.35 17.10 13.05
N ARG A 433 -0.56 16.52 12.26
CA ARG A 433 -1.98 16.89 12.30
C ARG A 433 -2.65 16.46 13.60
N GLU A 434 -2.48 15.21 14.02
CA GLU A 434 -3.13 14.67 15.22
C GLU A 434 -2.55 15.29 16.50
N VAL A 435 -1.21 15.39 16.60
CA VAL A 435 -0.58 16.07 17.73
C VAL A 435 -0.92 17.56 17.74
N GLY A 436 -0.97 18.22 16.58
CA GLY A 436 -1.40 19.62 16.48
C GLY A 436 -2.82 19.84 17.04
N LYS A 437 -3.77 18.97 16.69
CA LYS A 437 -5.13 19.00 17.23
C LYS A 437 -5.14 18.77 18.75
N ALA A 438 -4.44 17.75 19.22
CA ALA A 438 -4.34 17.42 20.64
C ALA A 438 -3.72 18.55 21.48
N MET A 439 -2.78 19.31 20.90
CA MET A 439 -2.14 20.47 21.54
C MET A 439 -2.99 21.75 21.46
N GLY A 440 -4.12 21.74 20.74
CA GLY A 440 -5.07 22.87 20.67
C GLY A 440 -4.95 23.75 19.41
N LEU A 441 -4.22 23.33 18.37
CA LEU A 441 -4.18 24.05 17.08
C LEU A 441 -5.52 23.92 16.34
N SER A 442 -5.95 25.00 15.67
CA SER A 442 -7.13 24.97 14.80
C SER A 442 -6.93 24.01 13.62
N GLU A 443 -8.02 23.50 13.02
CA GLU A 443 -7.92 22.57 11.90
C GLU A 443 -7.13 23.14 10.71
N ASP A 444 -7.31 24.43 10.42
CA ASP A 444 -6.59 25.12 9.37
C ASP A 444 -5.09 25.23 9.68
N ALA A 445 -4.73 25.56 10.93
CA ALA A 445 -3.34 25.62 11.37
C ALA A 445 -2.67 24.23 11.33
N ALA A 446 -3.33 23.20 11.87
CA ALA A 446 -2.84 21.84 11.83
C ALA A 446 -2.70 21.31 10.38
N SER A 447 -3.64 21.66 9.48
CA SER A 447 -3.55 21.30 8.07
C SER A 447 -2.41 22.03 7.36
N ALA A 448 -2.22 23.32 7.62
CA ALA A 448 -1.11 24.11 7.07
C ALA A 448 0.25 23.57 7.53
N LEU A 449 0.38 23.26 8.82
CA LEU A 449 1.57 22.63 9.39
C LEU A 449 1.83 21.28 8.73
N ALA A 450 0.80 20.43 8.61
CA ALA A 450 0.91 19.11 8.00
C ALA A 450 1.25 19.18 6.50
N ASP A 451 0.70 20.14 5.75
CA ASP A 451 1.01 20.34 4.33
C ASP A 451 2.44 20.89 4.11
N SER A 452 2.99 21.64 5.06
CA SER A 452 4.39 22.10 4.99
C SER A 452 5.40 20.94 5.04
N LEU A 453 4.98 19.78 5.56
CA LEU A 453 5.79 18.58 5.80
C LEU A 453 5.75 17.56 4.66
N ARG A 454 5.23 17.92 3.47
CA ARG A 454 5.17 17.05 2.28
C ARG A 454 6.52 16.49 1.78
N GLN A 455 7.66 16.96 2.29
CA GLN A 455 8.99 16.59 1.81
C GLN A 455 9.82 15.86 2.87
N LYS A 456 10.61 14.85 2.44
CA LYS A 456 11.62 14.19 3.29
C LYS A 456 12.54 15.24 3.94
N GLY A 457 12.85 15.05 5.23
CA GLY A 457 13.73 15.93 5.99
C GLY A 457 13.21 16.41 7.35
N GLY A 458 12.14 15.83 7.89
CA GLY A 458 11.64 16.14 9.24
C GLY A 458 11.12 17.56 9.41
N PHE A 459 11.04 17.98 10.67
CA PHE A 459 10.61 19.32 11.07
C PHE A 459 11.82 20.28 11.01
N SER A 460 11.96 21.06 9.94
CA SER A 460 12.97 22.12 9.89
C SER A 460 12.35 23.49 10.18
N GLU A 461 13.06 24.33 10.94
CA GLU A 461 12.58 25.67 11.34
C GLU A 461 12.19 26.53 10.13
N LYS A 462 12.96 26.45 9.03
CA LYS A 462 12.66 27.15 7.78
C LYS A 462 11.27 26.79 7.23
N ARG A 463 10.88 25.52 7.29
CA ARG A 463 9.57 25.05 6.79
C ARG A 463 8.41 25.52 7.67
N VAL A 464 8.64 25.58 8.98
CA VAL A 464 7.68 26.10 9.95
C VAL A 464 7.42 27.59 9.70
N ARG A 465 8.49 28.38 9.47
CA ARG A 465 8.37 29.81 9.08
C ARG A 465 7.65 30.00 7.75
N GLU A 466 7.94 29.18 6.74
CA GLU A 466 7.28 29.22 5.43
C GLU A 466 5.77 28.96 5.51
N ALA A 467 5.33 28.17 6.49
CA ALA A 467 3.92 27.89 6.75
C ALA A 467 3.21 28.99 7.57
N GLY A 468 3.92 30.05 7.95
CA GLY A 468 3.39 31.18 8.71
C GLY A 468 3.46 31.00 10.23
N PHE A 469 4.25 30.03 10.72
CA PHE A 469 4.43 29.79 12.16
C PHE A 469 5.78 30.26 12.66
N ASP A 470 5.86 30.68 13.93
CA ASP A 470 7.14 31.01 14.57
C ASP A 470 7.75 29.76 15.23
N PRO A 471 8.89 29.23 14.74
CA PRO A 471 9.55 28.08 15.34
C PRO A 471 10.11 28.35 16.74
N ALA A 472 10.23 29.63 17.16
CA ALA A 472 10.65 29.97 18.51
C ALA A 472 9.54 29.76 19.57
N ASP A 473 8.28 29.62 19.14
CA ASP A 473 7.14 29.38 20.03
C ASP A 473 7.33 28.06 20.82
N PRO A 474 7.40 28.10 22.16
CA PRO A 474 7.57 26.91 23.00
C PRO A 474 6.48 25.86 22.79
N ALA A 475 5.22 26.27 22.60
CA ALA A 475 4.10 25.34 22.42
C ALA A 475 4.22 24.59 21.09
N LEU A 476 4.62 25.30 20.03
CA LEU A 476 4.88 24.69 18.75
C LEU A 476 6.09 23.76 18.81
N ARG A 477 7.20 24.16 19.44
CA ARG A 477 8.38 23.29 19.60
C ARG A 477 8.05 21.98 20.29
N MET A 478 7.25 22.02 21.35
CA MET A 478 6.76 20.82 22.03
C MET A 478 5.90 19.95 21.09
N THR A 479 4.96 20.57 20.37
CA THR A 479 4.11 19.90 19.37
C THR A 479 4.95 19.15 18.33
N LEU A 480 6.01 19.78 17.81
CA LEU A 480 6.90 19.18 16.81
C LEU A 480 7.77 18.05 17.39
N ALA A 481 8.24 18.19 18.62
CA ALA A 481 9.00 17.15 19.31
C ALA A 481 8.13 15.91 19.56
N LEU A 482 6.91 16.09 20.07
CA LEU A 482 5.96 14.99 20.29
C LEU A 482 5.50 14.35 18.99
N ALA A 483 5.25 15.15 17.94
CA ALA A 483 4.96 14.63 16.62
C ALA A 483 6.13 13.84 16.02
N SER A 484 7.38 14.16 16.37
CA SER A 484 8.55 13.37 15.99
C SER A 484 8.58 12.02 16.71
N GLN A 485 8.33 12.01 18.01
CA GLN A 485 8.30 10.78 18.80
C GLN A 485 7.14 9.85 18.41
N LEU A 486 6.01 10.41 17.97
CA LEU A 486 4.86 9.64 17.48
C LEU A 486 5.12 9.01 16.11
N MET A 487 6.09 9.49 15.32
CA MET A 487 6.36 8.89 14.01
C MET A 487 6.81 7.44 14.15
N GLY A 488 6.23 6.55 13.36
CA GLY A 488 6.50 5.11 13.44
C GLY A 488 5.63 4.36 14.45
N PHE A 489 4.90 5.05 15.33
CA PHE A 489 3.93 4.38 16.20
C PHE A 489 2.81 3.75 15.38
N PRO A 490 2.32 2.57 15.77
CA PRO A 490 1.20 1.95 15.10
C PRO A 490 -0.09 2.72 15.44
N ARG A 491 -0.89 3.01 14.43
CA ARG A 491 -2.14 3.76 14.52
C ARG A 491 -3.35 2.85 14.58
N HIS A 492 -3.36 1.82 13.75
CA HIS A 492 -4.38 0.77 13.71
C HIS A 492 -3.88 -0.39 12.85
N LEU A 493 -4.50 -1.55 13.02
CA LEU A 493 -4.33 -2.69 12.10
C LEU A 493 -5.28 -2.54 10.91
N SER A 494 -4.73 -2.72 9.71
CA SER A 494 -5.49 -2.95 8.50
C SER A 494 -5.34 -4.41 8.08
N GLN A 495 -6.27 -4.92 7.27
CA GLN A 495 -6.04 -6.19 6.57
C GLN A 495 -4.91 -6.00 5.54
N HIS A 496 -4.08 -7.02 5.36
CA HIS A 496 -3.15 -7.12 4.24
C HIS A 496 -3.93 -7.18 2.92
N VAL A 497 -3.30 -6.73 1.84
CA VAL A 497 -3.96 -6.61 0.54
C VAL A 497 -4.34 -7.97 -0.05
N GLY A 498 -3.73 -9.07 0.39
CA GLY A 498 -4.01 -10.40 -0.13
C GLY A 498 -3.34 -11.58 0.56
N GLY A 499 -2.57 -11.34 1.63
CA GLY A 499 -1.71 -12.38 2.21
C GLY A 499 -2.49 -13.24 3.18
N PHE A 500 -2.71 -14.50 2.83
CA PHE A 500 -3.38 -15.49 3.66
C PHE A 500 -2.39 -16.29 4.46
N VAL A 501 -2.76 -16.53 5.71
CA VAL A 501 -2.17 -17.56 6.55
C VAL A 501 -3.17 -18.70 6.61
N LEU A 502 -2.72 -19.89 6.24
CA LEU A 502 -3.49 -21.13 6.28
C LEU A 502 -2.83 -22.06 7.28
N SER A 503 -3.59 -22.79 8.09
CA SER A 503 -3.02 -23.75 9.04
C SER A 503 -3.79 -25.07 9.06
N ARG A 504 -3.07 -26.18 9.28
CA ARG A 504 -3.67 -27.50 9.52
C ARG A 504 -4.48 -27.51 10.82
N THR A 505 -3.91 -26.95 11.87
CA THR A 505 -4.56 -26.77 13.17
C THR A 505 -5.37 -25.46 13.18
N PRO A 506 -6.33 -25.28 14.10
CA PRO A 506 -7.02 -24.01 14.27
C PRO A 506 -6.04 -22.84 14.44
N LEU A 507 -6.01 -21.93 13.47
CA LEU A 507 -5.18 -20.73 13.47
C LEU A 507 -5.53 -19.81 14.65
N CYS A 508 -6.79 -19.83 15.08
CA CYS A 508 -7.25 -19.13 16.28
C CYS A 508 -6.65 -19.66 17.60
N GLU A 509 -5.87 -20.74 17.59
CA GLU A 509 -5.04 -21.20 18.72
C GLU A 509 -3.56 -20.77 18.62
N MET A 510 -3.18 -20.11 17.53
CA MET A 510 -1.84 -19.57 17.30
C MET A 510 -1.83 -18.04 17.38
N VAL A 511 -2.87 -17.39 16.88
CA VAL A 511 -2.99 -15.94 16.89
C VAL A 511 -4.48 -15.54 16.92
N PRO A 512 -4.86 -14.48 17.63
CA PRO A 512 -6.24 -14.00 17.61
C PRO A 512 -6.69 -13.58 16.20
N ILE A 513 -7.94 -13.93 15.87
CA ILE A 513 -8.56 -13.59 14.58
C ILE A 513 -9.66 -12.55 14.82
N GLY A 514 -9.58 -11.42 14.11
CA GLY A 514 -10.53 -10.30 14.20
C GLY A 514 -11.28 -10.03 12.90
N ASN A 515 -12.40 -9.31 13.00
CA ASN A 515 -13.19 -8.87 11.85
C ASN A 515 -12.50 -7.73 11.09
N ALA A 516 -12.39 -7.84 9.77
CA ALA A 516 -11.91 -6.75 8.92
C ALA A 516 -13.00 -5.67 8.74
N ALA A 517 -12.63 -4.56 8.06
CA ALA A 517 -13.58 -3.50 7.76
C ALA A 517 -14.51 -3.84 6.60
N MET A 518 -14.07 -4.75 5.71
CA MET A 518 -14.94 -5.27 4.66
C MET A 518 -15.76 -6.44 5.22
N PRO A 519 -17.05 -6.55 4.84
CA PRO A 519 -17.89 -7.66 5.25
C PRO A 519 -17.23 -9.00 4.98
N ASP A 520 -17.49 -9.98 5.84
CA ASP A 520 -17.11 -11.37 5.64
C ASP A 520 -15.61 -11.64 5.48
N ARG A 521 -14.75 -10.71 5.93
CA ARG A 521 -13.30 -10.90 5.98
C ARG A 521 -12.77 -10.93 7.41
N THR A 522 -11.79 -11.79 7.64
CA THR A 522 -11.09 -11.94 8.92
C THR A 522 -9.59 -11.82 8.74
N PHE A 523 -8.91 -11.26 9.74
CA PHE A 523 -7.46 -11.07 9.72
C PHE A 523 -6.83 -11.41 11.07
N VAL A 524 -5.58 -11.87 11.06
CA VAL A 524 -4.75 -12.09 12.25
C VAL A 524 -4.05 -10.79 12.65
N GLU A 525 -3.69 -10.66 13.92
CA GLU A 525 -3.10 -9.42 14.44
C GLU A 525 -1.66 -9.13 13.98
N TRP A 526 -0.97 -10.15 13.45
CA TRP A 526 0.44 -10.10 13.05
C TRP A 526 0.61 -9.69 11.59
N ASP A 527 1.60 -8.84 11.34
CA ASP A 527 1.95 -8.45 9.97
C ASP A 527 2.93 -9.43 9.31
N LYS A 528 3.37 -9.11 8.10
CA LYS A 528 4.29 -9.94 7.32
C LYS A 528 5.57 -10.26 8.10
N ASP A 529 6.18 -9.25 8.72
CA ASP A 529 7.49 -9.41 9.36
C ASP A 529 7.34 -10.24 10.64
N ASP A 530 6.22 -10.05 11.36
CA ASP A 530 5.87 -10.84 12.54
C ASP A 530 5.63 -12.33 12.18
N LEU A 531 4.91 -12.62 11.09
CA LEU A 531 4.67 -13.98 10.62
C LEU A 531 5.95 -14.68 10.13
N GLU A 532 6.80 -13.96 9.41
CA GLU A 532 8.10 -14.45 8.92
C GLU A 532 9.04 -14.79 10.09
N ALA A 533 9.05 -13.97 11.14
CA ALA A 533 9.85 -14.23 12.35
C ALA A 533 9.46 -15.53 13.08
N LEU A 534 8.21 -15.97 12.93
CA LEU A 534 7.68 -17.22 13.49
C LEU A 534 7.71 -18.40 12.49
N GLY A 535 8.15 -18.20 11.25
CA GLY A 535 8.22 -19.24 10.23
C GLY A 535 6.87 -19.62 9.60
N PHE A 536 5.87 -18.74 9.66
CA PHE A 536 4.55 -18.99 9.07
C PHE A 536 4.61 -18.82 7.55
N MET A 537 4.05 -19.76 6.81
CA MET A 537 3.91 -19.64 5.36
C MET A 537 2.68 -18.80 5.00
N LYS A 538 2.78 -18.07 3.88
CA LYS A 538 1.68 -17.26 3.35
C LYS A 538 1.42 -17.52 1.88
N VAL A 539 0.18 -17.30 1.48
CA VAL A 539 -0.26 -17.31 0.07
C VAL A 539 -0.81 -15.93 -0.27
N ASP A 540 -0.21 -15.26 -1.26
CA ASP A 540 -0.58 -13.89 -1.61
C ASP A 540 -1.58 -13.86 -2.78
N VAL A 541 -2.84 -13.59 -2.46
CA VAL A 541 -3.98 -13.39 -3.38
C VAL A 541 -4.09 -11.91 -3.73
N LEU A 542 -3.36 -11.51 -4.77
CA LEU A 542 -3.20 -10.10 -5.13
C LEU A 542 -4.25 -9.67 -6.16
N ALA A 543 -4.41 -8.36 -6.32
CA ALA A 543 -5.32 -7.78 -7.30
C ALA A 543 -4.55 -6.93 -8.30
N LEU A 544 -4.84 -7.13 -9.59
CA LEU A 544 -4.27 -6.33 -10.66
C LEU A 544 -5.37 -5.77 -11.56
N GLY A 545 -5.51 -4.45 -11.58
CA GLY A 545 -6.52 -3.78 -12.39
C GLY A 545 -6.35 -4.00 -13.90
N MET A 546 -5.12 -4.24 -14.37
CA MET A 546 -4.89 -4.53 -15.79
C MET A 546 -5.51 -5.86 -16.23
N LEU A 547 -5.56 -6.88 -15.36
CA LEU A 547 -6.27 -8.12 -15.67
C LEU A 547 -7.76 -7.87 -15.85
N THR A 548 -8.36 -7.04 -14.99
CA THR A 548 -9.76 -6.58 -15.16
C THR A 548 -9.96 -5.87 -16.49
N CYS A 549 -9.03 -4.98 -16.87
CA CYS A 549 -9.07 -4.26 -18.14
C CYS A 549 -9.02 -5.22 -19.34
N ILE A 550 -8.08 -6.17 -19.34
CA ILE A 550 -7.92 -7.16 -20.41
C ILE A 550 -9.17 -8.04 -20.52
N ARG A 551 -9.72 -8.55 -19.41
CA ARG A 551 -10.98 -9.32 -19.42
C ARG A 551 -12.12 -8.48 -20.04
N LYS A 552 -12.31 -7.23 -19.60
CA LYS A 552 -13.35 -6.35 -20.15
C LYS A 552 -13.13 -6.09 -21.65
N ALA A 553 -11.89 -5.94 -22.09
CA ALA A 553 -11.55 -5.79 -23.50
C ALA A 553 -11.90 -7.05 -24.31
N PHE A 554 -11.54 -8.24 -23.83
CA PHE A 554 -11.89 -9.51 -24.49
C PHE A 554 -13.41 -9.71 -24.55
N ALA A 555 -14.14 -9.39 -23.49
CA ALA A 555 -15.60 -9.46 -23.48
C ALA A 555 -16.23 -8.49 -24.53
N LEU A 556 -15.68 -7.28 -24.68
CA LEU A 556 -16.11 -6.32 -25.70
C LEU A 556 -15.77 -6.80 -27.12
N LEU A 557 -14.57 -7.37 -27.34
CA LEU A 557 -14.18 -7.95 -28.64
C LEU A 557 -15.09 -9.12 -29.03
N LYS A 558 -15.39 -10.01 -28.08
CA LYS A 558 -16.33 -11.12 -28.30
C LYS A 558 -17.71 -10.61 -28.67
N ARG A 559 -18.21 -9.59 -27.95
CA ARG A 559 -19.54 -9.02 -28.17
C ARG A 559 -19.68 -8.29 -29.51
N HIS A 560 -18.71 -7.46 -29.88
CA HIS A 560 -18.84 -6.56 -31.04
C HIS A 560 -18.17 -7.07 -32.31
N ARG A 561 -17.15 -7.94 -32.18
CA ARG A 561 -16.37 -8.46 -33.31
C ARG A 561 -16.40 -9.99 -33.41
N GLY A 562 -17.00 -10.70 -32.44
CA GLY A 562 -17.03 -12.17 -32.43
C GLY A 562 -15.67 -12.81 -32.15
N ILE A 563 -14.68 -12.04 -31.69
CA ILE A 563 -13.32 -12.50 -31.43
C ILE A 563 -13.24 -12.98 -29.96
N ASP A 564 -13.07 -14.29 -29.77
CA ASP A 564 -12.91 -14.92 -28.45
C ASP A 564 -11.44 -15.23 -28.21
N LEU A 565 -10.82 -14.54 -27.25
CA LEU A 565 -9.37 -14.65 -26.96
C LEU A 565 -9.14 -14.92 -25.48
N LYS A 566 -8.14 -15.76 -25.20
CA LYS A 566 -7.49 -15.88 -23.90
C LYS A 566 -6.13 -15.20 -23.91
N LEU A 567 -5.50 -15.05 -22.74
CA LEU A 567 -4.16 -14.46 -22.61
C LEU A 567 -3.12 -15.19 -23.48
N SER A 568 -3.22 -16.52 -23.58
CA SER A 568 -2.35 -17.37 -24.42
C SER A 568 -2.56 -17.20 -25.92
N ASP A 569 -3.73 -16.73 -26.34
CA ASP A 569 -4.16 -16.75 -27.75
C ASP A 569 -3.77 -15.46 -28.48
N VAL A 570 -3.29 -14.45 -27.75
CA VAL A 570 -2.84 -13.17 -28.31
C VAL A 570 -1.60 -13.41 -29.17
N PRO A 571 -1.59 -12.99 -30.46
CA PRO A 571 -0.44 -13.18 -31.34
C PRO A 571 0.82 -12.56 -30.75
N ARG A 572 1.92 -13.31 -30.67
CA ARG A 572 3.22 -12.83 -30.19
C ARG A 572 4.02 -12.19 -31.33
N GLU A 573 4.97 -11.33 -30.96
CA GLU A 573 5.98 -10.75 -31.86
C GLU A 573 5.46 -9.90 -33.04
N ASP A 574 4.26 -9.32 -32.92
CA ASP A 574 3.69 -8.40 -33.92
C ASP A 574 4.52 -7.10 -34.11
N PRO A 575 5.07 -6.83 -35.32
CA PRO A 575 5.85 -5.63 -35.61
C PRO A 575 5.10 -4.30 -35.39
N ALA A 576 3.79 -4.25 -35.64
CA ALA A 576 3.00 -3.03 -35.52
C ALA A 576 2.92 -2.55 -34.07
N VAL A 577 2.84 -3.49 -33.13
CA VAL A 577 2.86 -3.23 -31.68
C VAL A 577 4.19 -2.61 -31.27
N TYR A 578 5.31 -3.16 -31.74
CA TYR A 578 6.63 -2.62 -31.46
C TYR A 578 6.85 -1.24 -32.09
N ASP A 579 6.32 -1.00 -33.29
CA ASP A 579 6.39 0.31 -33.94
C ASP A 579 5.60 1.38 -33.18
N MET A 580 4.43 1.04 -32.65
CA MET A 580 3.68 1.90 -31.73
C MET A 580 4.49 2.23 -30.47
N LEU A 581 5.08 1.23 -29.84
CA LEU A 581 5.92 1.41 -28.65
C LEU A 581 7.17 2.24 -28.95
N CYS A 582 7.84 2.03 -30.08
CA CYS A 582 9.00 2.84 -30.50
C CYS A 582 8.65 4.33 -30.68
N ARG A 583 7.39 4.66 -30.99
CA ARG A 583 6.89 6.05 -31.06
C ARG A 583 6.55 6.63 -29.68
N ALA A 584 6.76 5.89 -28.60
CA ALA A 584 6.34 6.22 -27.23
C ALA A 584 4.82 6.35 -27.05
N ASP A 585 4.04 5.66 -27.88
CA ASP A 585 2.59 5.68 -27.80
C ASP A 585 2.07 4.59 -26.84
N SER A 586 2.25 4.84 -25.55
CA SER A 586 2.01 3.85 -24.48
C SER A 586 1.08 4.35 -23.37
N ILE A 587 0.28 5.39 -23.60
CA ILE A 587 -0.74 5.84 -22.63
C ILE A 587 -1.69 4.69 -22.31
N GLY A 588 -1.85 4.36 -21.02
CA GLY A 588 -2.71 3.28 -20.54
C GLY A 588 -2.08 1.88 -20.59
N VAL A 589 -0.94 1.70 -21.27
CA VAL A 589 -0.27 0.41 -21.42
C VAL A 589 0.43 0.02 -20.12
N PHE A 590 0.29 -1.24 -19.71
CA PHE A 590 0.80 -1.70 -18.41
C PHE A 590 2.32 -1.55 -18.29
N GLN A 591 2.79 -0.99 -17.16
CA GLN A 591 4.20 -0.78 -16.77
C GLN A 591 5.05 0.14 -17.67
N VAL A 592 4.70 0.34 -18.94
CA VAL A 592 5.44 1.17 -19.90
C VAL A 592 4.80 2.53 -20.18
N GLU A 593 3.86 2.97 -19.34
CA GLU A 593 3.10 4.22 -19.51
C GLU A 593 3.69 5.45 -18.77
N SER A 594 4.63 5.24 -17.85
CA SER A 594 5.20 6.36 -17.07
C SER A 594 6.04 7.28 -17.97
N ARG A 595 6.20 8.56 -17.62
CA ARG A 595 6.97 9.51 -18.45
C ARG A 595 8.43 9.08 -18.66
N ALA A 596 9.06 8.49 -17.65
CA ALA A 596 10.42 8.00 -17.77
C ALA A 596 10.50 6.80 -18.73
N GLN A 597 9.48 5.92 -18.72
CA GLN A 597 9.35 4.79 -19.65
C GLN A 597 9.05 5.28 -21.07
N MET A 598 8.08 6.18 -21.26
CA MET A 598 7.80 6.80 -22.57
C MET A 598 9.03 7.49 -23.18
N ASN A 599 9.89 8.09 -22.36
CA ASN A 599 11.15 8.68 -22.83
C ASN A 599 12.23 7.62 -23.11
N MET A 600 12.11 6.43 -22.53
CA MET A 600 13.05 5.33 -22.75
C MET A 600 12.70 4.56 -24.03
N LEU A 601 11.42 4.32 -24.30
CA LEU A 601 10.93 3.58 -25.46
C LEU A 601 11.56 3.99 -26.82
N PRO A 602 11.67 5.28 -27.21
CA PRO A 602 12.30 5.68 -28.48
C PRO A 602 13.82 5.48 -28.53
N ARG A 603 14.45 5.36 -27.35
CA ARG A 603 15.89 5.11 -27.19
C ARG A 603 16.17 3.61 -27.18
N LEU A 604 15.34 2.84 -26.47
CA LEU A 604 15.44 1.38 -26.46
C LEU A 604 15.05 0.81 -27.83
N ARG A 605 13.98 1.30 -28.46
CA ARG A 605 13.42 0.75 -29.71
C ARG A 605 13.17 -0.76 -29.57
N PRO A 606 12.18 -1.18 -28.76
CA PRO A 606 11.89 -2.59 -28.58
C PRO A 606 11.49 -3.24 -29.91
N ARG A 607 12.00 -4.44 -30.18
CA ARG A 607 11.75 -5.24 -31.39
C ARG A 607 11.43 -6.71 -31.12
N CYS A 608 11.60 -7.17 -29.88
CA CYS A 608 11.15 -8.49 -29.46
C CYS A 608 10.57 -8.46 -28.04
N PHE A 609 9.94 -9.56 -27.60
CA PHE A 609 9.39 -9.69 -26.25
C PHE A 609 10.43 -9.40 -25.15
N TYR A 610 11.66 -9.91 -25.31
CA TYR A 610 12.72 -9.74 -24.31
C TYR A 610 13.11 -8.26 -24.11
N ASP A 611 12.94 -7.42 -25.13
CA ASP A 611 13.15 -5.97 -24.97
C ASP A 611 12.15 -5.32 -24.02
N LEU A 612 10.91 -5.83 -23.97
CA LEU A 612 9.92 -5.36 -23.01
C LEU A 612 10.27 -5.80 -21.59
N VAL A 613 10.85 -6.99 -21.42
CA VAL A 613 11.39 -7.45 -20.13
C VAL A 613 12.44 -6.46 -19.62
N ILE A 614 13.33 -6.02 -20.51
CA ILE A 614 14.35 -5.00 -20.22
C ILE A 614 13.70 -3.64 -19.91
N GLU A 615 12.73 -3.18 -20.70
CA GLU A 615 12.05 -1.90 -20.49
C GLU A 615 11.40 -1.81 -19.10
N VAL A 616 10.72 -2.88 -18.67
CA VAL A 616 10.09 -2.96 -17.35
C VAL A 616 11.12 -2.89 -16.20
N ALA A 617 12.36 -3.34 -16.45
CA ALA A 617 13.42 -3.40 -15.44
C ALA A 617 14.34 -2.16 -15.42
N ILE A 618 14.65 -1.57 -16.58
CA ILE A 618 15.75 -0.63 -16.75
C ILE A 618 15.50 0.77 -16.18
N VAL A 619 14.25 1.25 -16.19
CA VAL A 619 13.89 2.61 -15.75
C VAL A 619 13.67 2.65 -14.23
N ARG A 620 14.76 2.46 -13.47
CA ARG A 620 14.74 2.41 -11.99
C ARG A 620 15.98 3.06 -11.38
N PRO A 621 15.92 3.52 -10.11
CA PRO A 621 17.07 4.14 -9.45
C PRO A 621 18.33 3.28 -9.43
N GLY A 622 18.22 1.96 -9.25
CA GLY A 622 19.37 1.04 -9.22
C GLY A 622 20.20 1.04 -10.50
N PRO A 623 19.64 0.65 -11.65
CA PRO A 623 20.33 0.71 -12.94
C PRO A 623 20.88 2.11 -13.30
N ILE A 624 20.20 3.17 -12.87
CA ILE A 624 20.65 4.56 -13.08
C ILE A 624 21.85 4.89 -12.19
N GLN A 625 21.84 4.48 -10.92
CA GLN A 625 22.94 4.70 -9.97
C GLN A 625 24.16 3.83 -10.26
N GLY A 626 23.93 2.61 -10.76
CA GLY A 626 24.98 1.68 -11.20
C GLY A 626 25.59 1.98 -12.57
N ASP A 627 25.20 3.09 -13.22
CA ASP A 627 25.64 3.51 -14.55
C ASP A 627 25.49 2.42 -15.63
N MET A 628 24.39 1.66 -15.57
CA MET A 628 24.13 0.52 -16.48
C MET A 628 23.34 0.94 -17.73
N VAL A 629 22.49 1.95 -17.60
CA VAL A 629 21.54 2.37 -18.65
C VAL A 629 22.26 2.92 -19.89
N HIS A 630 23.26 3.80 -19.69
CA HIS A 630 23.96 4.45 -20.80
C HIS A 630 24.83 3.47 -21.60
N PRO A 631 25.66 2.61 -20.98
CA PRO A 631 26.42 1.60 -21.72
C PRO A 631 25.53 0.65 -22.54
N TYR A 632 24.43 0.18 -21.95
CA TYR A 632 23.50 -0.71 -22.65
C TYR A 632 22.91 -0.05 -23.90
N LEU A 633 22.42 1.19 -23.80
CA LEU A 633 21.87 1.92 -24.94
C LEU A 633 22.91 2.19 -26.03
N ARG A 634 24.15 2.59 -25.66
CA ARG A 634 25.21 2.83 -26.67
C ARG A 634 25.55 1.57 -27.45
N ARG A 635 25.63 0.42 -26.77
CA ARG A 635 25.90 -0.88 -27.42
C ARG A 635 24.76 -1.28 -28.35
N ARG A 636 23.53 -1.04 -27.91
CA ARG A 636 22.32 -1.29 -28.70
C ARG A 636 22.23 -0.41 -29.95
N ASP A 637 22.62 0.86 -29.84
CA ASP A 637 22.72 1.79 -30.96
C ASP A 637 23.96 1.54 -31.86
N GLY A 638 24.81 0.56 -31.53
CA GLY A 638 26.04 0.26 -32.26
C GLY A 638 27.15 1.31 -32.10
N LEU A 639 27.02 2.23 -31.14
CA LEU A 639 28.01 3.28 -30.85
C LEU A 639 29.21 2.75 -30.05
N GLU A 640 29.04 1.61 -29.38
CA GLU A 640 30.06 0.93 -28.59
C GLU A 640 30.04 -0.57 -28.93
N PRO A 641 31.19 -1.22 -29.21
CA PRO A 641 31.21 -2.66 -29.47
C PRO A 641 30.88 -3.45 -28.20
N VAL A 642 30.13 -4.54 -28.34
CA VAL A 642 29.83 -5.44 -27.22
C VAL A 642 31.06 -6.27 -26.91
N VAL A 643 31.66 -6.05 -25.74
CA VAL A 643 32.82 -6.79 -25.26
C VAL A 643 32.42 -7.60 -24.03
N TYR A 644 32.55 -8.93 -24.13
CA TYR A 644 32.40 -9.85 -23.00
C TYR A 644 33.77 -10.11 -22.37
N PRO A 645 33.97 -9.79 -21.10
CA PRO A 645 35.21 -10.12 -20.42
C PRO A 645 35.42 -11.63 -20.32
N LYS A 646 36.67 -12.06 -20.39
CA LYS A 646 37.05 -13.47 -20.41
C LYS A 646 38.02 -13.75 -19.25
N PRO A 647 37.94 -14.91 -18.58
CA PRO A 647 38.97 -15.35 -17.66
C PRO A 647 40.24 -15.71 -18.45
N ASN A 648 41.35 -15.91 -17.74
CA ASN A 648 42.54 -16.52 -18.33
C ASN A 648 42.18 -17.95 -18.82
N PRO A 649 42.65 -18.39 -20.01
CA PRO A 649 42.42 -19.74 -20.54
C PRO A 649 42.60 -20.90 -19.54
N ASP A 650 43.50 -20.76 -18.56
CA ASP A 650 43.77 -21.79 -17.53
C ASP A 650 42.72 -21.84 -16.40
N HIS A 651 41.78 -20.89 -16.36
CA HIS A 651 40.89 -20.65 -15.22
C HIS A 651 39.39 -20.69 -15.53
N GLY A 652 39.00 -21.02 -16.76
CA GLY A 652 37.60 -21.20 -17.16
C GLY A 652 37.38 -21.06 -18.66
N PRO A 653 36.20 -21.45 -19.16
CA PRO A 653 35.88 -21.29 -20.56
C PRO A 653 35.74 -19.80 -20.93
N PRO A 654 36.21 -19.37 -22.11
CA PRO A 654 36.28 -17.95 -22.49
C PRO A 654 34.90 -17.30 -22.69
N ASP A 655 33.83 -18.08 -22.74
CA ASP A 655 32.45 -17.64 -22.95
C ASP A 655 31.63 -17.61 -21.64
N GLU A 656 32.24 -17.84 -20.46
CA GLU A 656 31.49 -17.98 -19.20
C GLU A 656 30.61 -16.76 -18.87
N LEU A 657 31.12 -15.53 -19.04
CA LEU A 657 30.34 -14.31 -18.85
C LEU A 657 29.46 -13.95 -20.05
N GLN A 658 29.81 -14.43 -21.25
CA GLN A 658 28.97 -14.26 -22.43
C GLN A 658 27.63 -14.97 -22.24
N ARG A 659 27.63 -16.22 -21.78
CA ARG A 659 26.40 -16.98 -21.50
C ARG A 659 25.44 -16.30 -20.51
N VAL A 660 25.97 -15.48 -19.60
CA VAL A 660 25.18 -14.75 -18.59
C VAL A 660 24.65 -13.41 -19.12
N LEU A 661 25.43 -12.71 -19.94
CA LEU A 661 25.19 -11.31 -20.29
C LEU A 661 24.85 -11.08 -21.77
N GLU A 662 24.81 -12.12 -22.59
CA GLU A 662 24.54 -12.01 -24.03
C GLU A 662 23.21 -11.31 -24.32
N LYS A 663 22.14 -11.74 -23.64
CA LYS A 663 20.80 -11.16 -23.77
C LYS A 663 20.74 -9.68 -23.36
N THR A 664 21.71 -9.20 -22.60
CA THR A 664 21.79 -7.80 -22.12
C THR A 664 23.04 -7.06 -22.63
N LEU A 665 23.60 -7.52 -23.75
CA LEU A 665 24.72 -6.85 -24.45
C LEU A 665 25.93 -6.57 -23.53
N GLY A 666 26.25 -7.52 -22.64
CA GLY A 666 27.40 -7.42 -21.73
C GLY A 666 27.20 -6.47 -20.55
N VAL A 667 25.97 -6.07 -20.23
CA VAL A 667 25.64 -5.23 -19.07
C VAL A 667 24.73 -6.01 -18.12
N PRO A 668 25.07 -6.18 -16.83
CA PRO A 668 24.14 -6.80 -15.88
C PRO A 668 22.97 -5.84 -15.63
N LEU A 669 21.75 -6.27 -15.93
CA LEU A 669 20.52 -5.49 -15.72
C LEU A 669 19.57 -6.14 -14.68
N PHE A 670 19.75 -7.43 -14.38
CA PHE A 670 18.91 -8.17 -13.45
C PHE A 670 19.69 -8.68 -12.23
N GLN A 671 18.96 -8.94 -11.13
CA GLN A 671 19.56 -9.51 -9.92
C GLN A 671 20.13 -10.91 -10.15
N GLU A 672 19.45 -11.72 -10.94
CA GLU A 672 19.84 -13.09 -11.29
C GLU A 672 21.18 -13.08 -12.06
N GLN A 673 21.36 -12.12 -12.98
CA GLN A 673 22.63 -11.92 -13.67
C GLN A 673 23.75 -11.50 -12.71
N ALA A 674 23.47 -10.58 -11.78
CA ALA A 674 24.42 -10.17 -10.75
C ALA A 674 24.88 -11.34 -9.87
N MET A 675 23.94 -12.20 -9.45
CA MET A 675 24.24 -13.42 -8.70
C MET A 675 25.04 -14.43 -9.55
N ARG A 676 24.66 -14.64 -10.81
CA ARG A 676 25.39 -15.52 -11.74
C ARG A 676 26.80 -15.02 -12.00
N ILE A 677 27.06 -13.71 -12.03
CA ILE A 677 28.43 -13.17 -12.11
C ILE A 677 29.22 -13.56 -10.85
N ALA A 678 28.64 -13.42 -9.65
CA ALA A 678 29.34 -13.81 -8.42
C ALA A 678 29.64 -15.33 -8.36
N ILE A 679 28.68 -16.16 -8.77
CA ILE A 679 28.85 -17.62 -8.82
C ILE A 679 29.86 -18.02 -9.91
N THR A 680 29.68 -17.52 -11.13
CA THR A 680 30.46 -17.96 -12.30
C THR A 680 31.83 -17.32 -12.35
N ALA A 681 31.96 -16.01 -12.15
CA ALA A 681 33.24 -15.29 -12.29
C ALA A 681 34.06 -15.26 -10.99
N ALA A 682 33.41 -15.19 -9.82
CA ALA A 682 34.10 -15.19 -8.52
C ALA A 682 34.08 -16.56 -7.82
N CYS A 683 33.48 -17.60 -8.41
CA CYS A 683 33.35 -18.93 -7.81
C CYS A 683 32.81 -18.88 -6.38
N PHE A 684 31.81 -18.04 -6.12
CA PHE A 684 31.12 -18.01 -4.84
C PHE A 684 30.38 -19.33 -4.64
N SER A 685 30.46 -19.91 -3.44
CA SER A 685 29.57 -21.00 -3.06
C SER A 685 28.12 -20.49 -2.98
N PRO A 686 27.12 -21.38 -3.00
CA PRO A 686 25.73 -21.00 -2.74
C PRO A 686 25.58 -20.14 -1.46
N ASP A 687 26.29 -20.50 -0.39
CA ASP A 687 26.32 -19.74 0.88
C ASP A 687 26.82 -18.30 0.70
N GLU A 688 27.91 -18.13 -0.04
CA GLU A 688 28.53 -16.81 -0.26
C GLU A 688 27.67 -15.94 -1.18
N ALA A 689 27.03 -16.53 -2.20
CA ALA A 689 26.11 -15.83 -3.08
C ALA A 689 24.84 -15.38 -2.32
N ASN A 690 24.32 -16.19 -1.41
CA ASN A 690 23.20 -15.80 -0.56
C ASN A 690 23.60 -14.74 0.48
N ALA A 691 24.78 -14.84 1.09
CA ALA A 691 25.31 -13.82 2.01
C ALA A 691 25.48 -12.46 1.33
N LEU A 692 25.89 -12.45 0.05
CA LEU A 692 25.95 -11.26 -0.80
C LEU A 692 24.56 -10.66 -1.00
N ARG A 693 23.58 -11.46 -1.39
CA ARG A 693 22.17 -11.03 -1.54
C ARG A 693 21.59 -10.44 -0.24
N HIS A 694 21.81 -11.08 0.91
CA HIS A 694 21.30 -10.60 2.19
C HIS A 694 21.96 -9.28 2.62
N SER A 695 23.28 -9.18 2.48
CA SER A 695 24.03 -7.96 2.80
C SER A 695 23.63 -6.80 1.89
N MET A 696 23.23 -7.11 0.65
CA MET A 696 22.69 -6.14 -0.30
C MET A 696 21.32 -5.59 0.14
N ALA A 697 20.42 -6.41 0.67
CA ALA A 697 19.09 -5.99 1.13
C ALA A 697 19.12 -5.20 2.47
N THR A 698 20.11 -5.46 3.33
CA THR A 698 20.24 -4.86 4.68
C THR A 698 21.19 -3.67 4.75
N PHE A 699 21.27 -2.91 3.65
CA PHE A 699 22.19 -1.79 3.39
C PHE A 699 22.42 -0.80 4.56
N ARG A 700 21.43 -0.62 5.47
CA ARG A 700 21.52 0.29 6.62
C ARG A 700 21.92 -0.34 7.95
N LYS A 701 21.89 -1.68 8.10
CA LYS A 701 21.92 -2.34 9.42
C LYS A 701 23.16 -3.17 9.71
N ARG A 702 23.94 -3.62 8.72
CA ARG A 702 25.11 -4.51 8.95
C ARG A 702 26.36 -4.12 8.16
N GLY A 703 27.51 -4.07 8.84
CA GLY A 703 28.83 -3.70 8.30
C GLY A 703 29.59 -4.83 7.58
N THR A 704 28.93 -5.89 7.11
CA THR A 704 29.58 -7.10 6.55
C THR A 704 29.95 -7.00 5.05
N LEU A 705 29.49 -5.97 4.34
CA LEU A 705 29.65 -5.84 2.88
C LEU A 705 31.12 -5.74 2.43
N HIS A 706 31.97 -5.09 3.24
CA HIS A 706 33.39 -4.90 2.91
C HIS A 706 34.13 -6.24 2.75
N LEU A 707 33.78 -7.25 3.56
CA LEU A 707 34.40 -8.57 3.52
C LEU A 707 34.04 -9.33 2.24
N LEU A 708 32.79 -9.21 1.78
CA LEU A 708 32.33 -9.84 0.54
C LEU A 708 32.92 -9.17 -0.70
N ARG A 709 33.13 -7.85 -0.64
CA ARG A 709 33.82 -7.08 -1.68
C ARG A 709 35.25 -7.58 -1.89
N GLU A 710 36.04 -7.67 -0.83
CA GLU A 710 37.43 -8.13 -0.92
C GLU A 710 37.52 -9.56 -1.45
N LYS A 711 36.64 -10.45 -0.99
CA LYS A 711 36.57 -11.84 -1.49
C LYS A 711 36.26 -11.90 -2.99
N MET A 712 35.25 -11.16 -3.46
CA MET A 712 34.84 -11.19 -4.86
C MET A 712 35.95 -10.66 -5.78
N LEU A 713 36.48 -9.47 -5.47
CA LEU A 713 37.55 -8.84 -6.26
C LEU A 713 38.79 -9.73 -6.29
N GLY A 714 39.22 -10.26 -5.14
CA GLY A 714 40.39 -11.12 -5.04
C GLY A 714 40.29 -12.40 -5.88
N ARG A 715 39.12 -13.05 -5.91
CA ARG A 715 38.90 -14.26 -6.71
C ARG A 715 38.84 -13.98 -8.21
N MET A 716 38.14 -12.92 -8.62
CA MET A 716 38.08 -12.53 -10.03
C MET A 716 39.47 -12.20 -10.58
N ILE A 717 40.26 -11.41 -9.83
CA ILE A 717 41.63 -11.05 -10.24
C ILE A 717 42.52 -12.30 -10.36
N ARG A 718 42.44 -13.23 -9.40
CA ARG A 718 43.18 -14.51 -9.47
C ARG A 718 42.84 -15.35 -10.70
N ARG A 719 41.60 -15.26 -11.18
CA ARG A 719 41.15 -15.97 -12.39
C ARG A 719 41.50 -15.25 -13.70
N GLY A 720 42.20 -14.11 -13.63
CA GLY A 720 42.68 -13.35 -14.78
C GLY A 720 41.74 -12.26 -15.26
N TYR A 721 40.72 -11.89 -14.48
CA TYR A 721 39.91 -10.72 -14.78
C TYR A 721 40.64 -9.42 -14.46
N ASP A 722 40.42 -8.41 -15.30
CA ASP A 722 40.94 -7.06 -15.07
C ASP A 722 40.47 -6.48 -13.71
N PRO A 723 41.36 -5.91 -12.87
CA PRO A 723 40.99 -5.37 -11.57
C PRO A 723 39.96 -4.24 -11.62
N GLU A 724 40.00 -3.39 -12.65
CA GLU A 724 39.06 -2.28 -12.82
C GLU A 724 37.68 -2.81 -13.19
N LEU A 725 37.62 -3.83 -14.05
CA LEU A 725 36.40 -4.56 -14.36
C LEU A 725 35.80 -5.22 -13.10
N ALA A 726 36.59 -5.95 -12.31
CA ALA A 726 36.09 -6.61 -11.10
C ALA A 726 35.50 -5.60 -10.10
N ALA A 727 36.16 -4.44 -9.92
CA ALA A 727 35.64 -3.35 -9.10
C ALA A 727 34.35 -2.74 -9.68
N ARG A 728 34.24 -2.61 -11.00
CA ARG A 728 33.03 -2.12 -11.68
C ARG A 728 31.86 -3.10 -11.54
N CYS A 729 32.10 -4.40 -11.72
CA CYS A 729 31.08 -5.44 -11.49
C CYS A 729 30.56 -5.40 -10.05
N PHE A 730 31.43 -5.21 -9.06
CA PHE A 730 30.97 -5.08 -7.67
C PHE A 730 30.15 -3.81 -7.44
N ARG A 731 30.56 -2.64 -7.98
CA ARG A 731 29.75 -1.41 -7.89
C ARG A 731 28.37 -1.56 -8.56
N GLN A 732 28.33 -2.29 -9.67
CA GLN A 732 27.09 -2.64 -10.34
C GLN A 732 26.20 -3.50 -9.44
N ILE A 733 26.79 -4.53 -8.80
CA ILE A 733 26.13 -5.37 -7.79
C ILE A 733 25.64 -4.53 -6.59
N GLU A 734 26.43 -3.58 -6.08
CA GLU A 734 26.01 -2.68 -5.00
C GLU A 734 24.74 -1.90 -5.38
N GLY A 735 24.65 -1.41 -6.63
CA GLY A 735 23.45 -0.73 -7.15
C GLY A 735 22.20 -1.62 -7.20
N PHE A 736 22.35 -2.94 -7.27
CA PHE A 736 21.24 -3.90 -7.22
C PHE A 736 20.71 -4.16 -5.81
N GLY A 737 21.46 -3.80 -4.75
CA GLY A 737 21.04 -4.12 -3.38
C GLY A 737 19.85 -3.32 -2.88
N GLU A 738 19.74 -2.06 -3.31
CA GLU A 738 18.59 -1.22 -2.95
C GLU A 738 17.43 -1.31 -3.95
N TYR A 739 17.69 -1.61 -5.23
CA TYR A 739 16.69 -1.45 -6.32
C TYR A 739 16.75 -2.51 -7.43
N GLY A 740 17.48 -3.60 -7.22
CA GLY A 740 17.58 -4.64 -8.23
C GLY A 740 16.23 -5.29 -8.53
N PHE A 741 16.04 -5.67 -9.79
CA PHE A 741 14.78 -6.24 -10.24
C PHE A 741 14.96 -7.70 -10.68
N PRO A 742 14.05 -8.60 -10.27
CA PRO A 742 14.01 -9.98 -10.75
C PRO A 742 13.76 -10.03 -12.27
N GLU A 743 14.53 -10.82 -13.01
CA GLU A 743 14.29 -11.12 -14.42
C GLU A 743 12.95 -11.83 -14.64
N SER A 744 12.66 -12.86 -13.85
CA SER A 744 11.42 -13.65 -13.91
C SER A 744 10.17 -12.82 -13.60
N HIS A 745 10.25 -11.92 -12.63
CA HIS A 745 9.15 -10.99 -12.33
C HIS A 745 8.98 -9.96 -13.45
N ALA A 746 10.06 -9.47 -14.06
CA ALA A 746 10.00 -8.59 -15.22
C ALA A 746 9.33 -9.27 -16.41
N ALA A 747 9.64 -10.55 -16.65
CA ALA A 747 9.05 -11.33 -17.73
C ALA A 747 7.55 -11.53 -17.56
N SER A 748 7.09 -11.86 -16.34
CA SER A 748 5.67 -11.99 -16.05
C SER A 748 4.92 -10.68 -16.35
N PHE A 749 5.46 -9.52 -15.93
CA PHE A 749 4.83 -8.23 -16.22
C PHE A 749 4.94 -7.79 -17.68
N ALA A 750 6.02 -8.14 -18.38
CA ALA A 750 6.19 -7.86 -19.80
C ALA A 750 5.10 -8.53 -20.65
N HIS A 751 4.60 -9.71 -20.24
CA HIS A 751 3.48 -10.37 -20.92
C HIS A 751 2.22 -9.50 -20.92
N LEU A 752 1.82 -8.94 -19.76
CA LEU A 752 0.68 -8.03 -19.68
C LEU A 752 0.94 -6.69 -20.38
N ALA A 753 2.17 -6.19 -20.34
CA ALA A 753 2.57 -5.01 -21.11
C ALA A 753 2.37 -5.25 -22.62
N TYR A 754 2.77 -6.42 -23.12
CA TYR A 754 2.56 -6.80 -24.51
C TYR A 754 1.08 -6.93 -24.88
N VAL A 755 0.29 -7.68 -24.10
CA VAL A 755 -1.15 -7.87 -24.37
C VAL A 755 -1.90 -6.53 -24.35
N SER A 756 -1.63 -5.67 -23.38
CA SER A 756 -2.23 -4.32 -23.34
C SER A 756 -1.78 -3.44 -24.51
N SER A 757 -0.53 -3.57 -24.97
CA SER A 757 -0.03 -2.87 -26.17
C SER A 757 -0.72 -3.37 -27.44
N TRP A 758 -0.94 -4.69 -27.56
CA TRP A 758 -1.62 -5.28 -28.71
C TRP A 758 -3.08 -4.81 -28.79
N LEU A 759 -3.79 -4.80 -27.66
CA LEU A 759 -5.15 -4.26 -27.57
C LEU A 759 -5.22 -2.79 -27.97
N LYS A 760 -4.28 -1.96 -27.49
CA LYS A 760 -4.22 -0.54 -27.88
C LYS A 760 -3.94 -0.36 -29.37
N CYS A 761 -3.01 -1.14 -29.92
CA CYS A 761 -2.57 -0.98 -31.32
C CYS A 761 -3.67 -1.37 -32.32
N HIS A 762 -4.38 -2.47 -32.09
CA HIS A 762 -5.35 -3.03 -33.04
C HIS A 762 -6.81 -2.64 -32.73
N HIS A 763 -7.12 -2.39 -31.47
CA HIS A 763 -8.48 -2.14 -30.98
C HIS A 763 -8.52 -0.97 -29.98
N PRO A 764 -8.05 0.24 -30.37
CA PRO A 764 -7.92 1.39 -29.47
C PRO A 764 -9.24 1.78 -28.80
N GLU A 765 -10.38 1.64 -29.50
CA GLU A 765 -11.70 1.93 -28.96
C GLU A 765 -12.11 0.96 -27.85
N THR A 766 -11.79 -0.33 -28.04
CA THR A 766 -12.09 -1.38 -27.06
C THR A 766 -11.19 -1.24 -25.85
N PHE A 767 -9.89 -0.97 -26.08
CA PHE A 767 -8.93 -0.72 -25.02
C PHE A 767 -9.30 0.51 -24.18
N ALA A 768 -9.64 1.63 -24.81
CA ALA A 768 -10.04 2.85 -24.09
C ALA A 768 -11.34 2.64 -23.28
N CYS A 769 -12.33 1.95 -23.85
CA CYS A 769 -13.58 1.60 -23.16
C CYS A 769 -13.30 0.74 -21.92
N ALA A 770 -12.54 -0.33 -22.08
CA ALA A 770 -12.17 -1.24 -21.00
C ALA A 770 -11.34 -0.55 -19.92
N LEU A 771 -10.37 0.30 -20.32
CA LEU A 771 -9.52 1.05 -19.41
C LEU A 771 -10.32 2.05 -18.56
N LEU A 772 -11.28 2.77 -19.16
CA LEU A 772 -12.20 3.65 -18.43
C LEU A 772 -13.11 2.86 -17.48
N ASN A 773 -13.54 1.67 -17.88
CA ASN A 773 -14.37 0.79 -17.05
C ASN A 773 -13.57 0.08 -15.94
N ALA A 774 -12.25 0.01 -16.03
CA ALA A 774 -11.38 -0.55 -15.00
C ALA A 774 -10.88 0.50 -13.99
N GLN A 775 -11.18 1.78 -14.19
CA GLN A 775 -10.77 2.85 -13.26
C GLN A 775 -11.37 2.66 -11.85
N PRO A 776 -10.62 2.99 -10.77
CA PRO A 776 -9.34 3.72 -10.76
C PRO A 776 -8.13 2.88 -11.19
N MET A 777 -7.41 3.34 -12.22
CA MET A 777 -6.24 2.70 -12.82
C MET A 777 -5.15 3.74 -13.15
N GLY A 778 -3.88 3.32 -13.06
CA GLY A 778 -2.74 3.93 -13.76
C GLY A 778 -2.41 5.42 -13.51
N PHE A 779 -1.48 5.93 -14.31
CA PHE A 779 -0.92 7.29 -14.22
C PHE A 779 -1.81 8.41 -14.78
N TYR A 780 -2.79 8.09 -15.62
CA TYR A 780 -3.55 9.06 -16.43
C TYR A 780 -5.01 9.24 -15.95
N ALA A 781 -5.56 10.42 -16.17
CA ALA A 781 -6.96 10.75 -15.87
C ALA A 781 -7.88 10.38 -17.06
N PRO A 782 -9.20 10.19 -16.83
CA PRO A 782 -10.17 9.88 -17.90
C PRO A 782 -10.08 10.82 -19.12
N ALA A 783 -9.87 12.12 -18.89
CA ALA A 783 -9.70 13.11 -19.95
C ALA A 783 -8.55 12.77 -20.92
N GLN A 784 -7.43 12.26 -20.41
CA GLN A 784 -6.25 11.93 -21.20
C GLN A 784 -6.45 10.64 -21.98
N ILE A 785 -7.13 9.65 -21.39
CA ILE A 785 -7.48 8.39 -22.06
C ILE A 785 -8.45 8.66 -23.22
N VAL A 786 -9.47 9.49 -22.98
CA VAL A 786 -10.43 9.89 -24.02
C VAL A 786 -9.74 10.68 -25.14
N ARG A 787 -8.81 11.56 -24.80
CA ARG A 787 -8.01 12.30 -25.78
C ARG A 787 -7.16 11.37 -26.63
N ASP A 788 -6.43 10.45 -26.00
CA ASP A 788 -5.61 9.43 -26.68
C ASP A 788 -6.46 8.61 -27.66
N ALA A 789 -7.65 8.17 -27.24
CA ALA A 789 -8.58 7.47 -28.13
C ALA A 789 -8.99 8.32 -29.35
N ARG A 790 -9.28 9.62 -29.16
CA ARG A 790 -9.62 10.53 -30.29
C ARG A 790 -8.43 10.74 -31.23
N GLU A 791 -7.20 10.80 -30.70
CA GLU A 791 -5.97 10.90 -31.49
C GLU A 791 -5.72 9.62 -32.32
N HIS A 792 -6.25 8.47 -31.87
CA HIS A 792 -6.28 7.20 -32.61
C HIS A 792 -7.50 7.06 -33.54
N GLY A 793 -8.29 8.12 -33.74
CA GLY A 793 -9.43 8.12 -34.66
C GLY A 793 -10.73 7.56 -34.09
N VAL A 794 -10.82 7.33 -32.77
CA VAL A 794 -12.05 6.85 -32.13
C VAL A 794 -13.04 8.00 -31.93
N GLU A 795 -14.26 7.83 -32.43
CA GLU A 795 -15.39 8.73 -32.13
C GLU A 795 -15.82 8.54 -30.67
N VAL A 796 -15.88 9.63 -29.88
CA VAL A 796 -16.30 9.58 -28.48
C VAL A 796 -17.58 10.40 -28.28
N ARG A 797 -18.59 9.79 -27.67
CA ARG A 797 -19.90 10.38 -27.43
C ARG A 797 -20.14 10.60 -25.93
N SER A 798 -20.82 11.69 -25.58
CA SER A 798 -21.11 12.08 -24.19
C SER A 798 -22.04 11.10 -23.48
N ALA A 799 -22.05 11.15 -22.15
CA ALA A 799 -23.03 10.45 -21.36
C ALA A 799 -24.44 11.03 -21.61
N ASP A 800 -25.45 10.18 -21.74
CA ASP A 800 -26.83 10.60 -22.01
C ASP A 800 -27.84 9.65 -21.36
N ILE A 801 -28.92 10.19 -20.80
CA ILE A 801 -29.95 9.44 -20.08
C ILE A 801 -30.62 8.34 -20.92
N ASN A 802 -30.81 8.61 -22.22
CA ASN A 802 -31.51 7.70 -23.13
C ASN A 802 -30.59 6.71 -23.83
N MET A 803 -29.27 6.93 -23.79
CA MET A 803 -28.30 6.13 -24.56
C MET A 803 -27.28 5.41 -23.67
N SER A 804 -26.78 6.05 -22.62
CA SER A 804 -25.70 5.50 -21.79
C SER A 804 -26.18 4.45 -20.81
N HIS A 805 -25.31 3.51 -20.46
CA HIS A 805 -25.45 2.64 -19.30
C HIS A 805 -24.61 3.18 -18.14
N TRP A 806 -24.53 2.44 -17.03
CA TRP A 806 -23.57 2.73 -15.97
C TRP A 806 -22.14 2.72 -16.51
N ASP A 807 -21.74 1.60 -17.11
CA ASP A 807 -20.44 1.44 -17.77
C ASP A 807 -20.36 2.14 -19.12
N ASN A 808 -19.14 2.51 -19.51
CA ASN A 808 -18.85 2.94 -20.88
C ASN A 808 -19.11 1.77 -21.84
N SER A 809 -19.60 2.07 -23.04
CA SER A 809 -19.98 1.04 -24.03
C SER A 809 -19.48 1.40 -25.42
N LEU A 810 -19.54 0.43 -26.34
CA LEU A 810 -19.23 0.62 -27.75
C LEU A 810 -20.51 0.57 -28.56
N GLU A 811 -20.68 1.53 -29.47
CA GLU A 811 -21.82 1.63 -30.39
C GLU A 811 -21.29 1.57 -31.84
N PRO A 812 -21.92 0.83 -32.76
CA PRO A 812 -21.53 0.87 -34.16
C PRO A 812 -21.79 2.26 -34.78
N THR A 813 -20.83 2.73 -35.57
CA THR A 813 -20.98 3.92 -36.41
C THR A 813 -21.55 3.52 -37.78
N PRO A 814 -22.13 4.47 -38.54
CA PRO A 814 -22.62 4.20 -39.89
C PRO A 814 -21.54 3.62 -40.83
N ASP A 815 -20.28 3.93 -40.58
CA ASP A 815 -19.13 3.50 -41.38
C ASP A 815 -18.58 2.12 -40.98
N GLY A 816 -19.24 1.42 -40.04
CA GLY A 816 -18.83 0.10 -39.57
C GLY A 816 -17.72 0.09 -38.50
N HIS A 817 -17.26 1.27 -38.07
CA HIS A 817 -16.38 1.42 -36.92
C HIS A 817 -17.18 1.40 -35.60
N LEU A 818 -16.49 1.43 -34.47
CA LEU A 818 -17.11 1.46 -33.15
C LEU A 818 -16.79 2.80 -32.46
N ALA A 819 -17.84 3.49 -32.00
CA ALA A 819 -17.74 4.70 -31.21
C ALA A 819 -17.80 4.38 -29.71
N LEU A 820 -17.01 5.11 -28.92
CA LEU A 820 -17.00 5.02 -27.46
C LEU A 820 -18.11 5.90 -26.88
N ARG A 821 -19.11 5.29 -26.24
CA ARG A 821 -20.12 5.98 -25.44
C ARG A 821 -19.68 6.08 -23.99
N LEU A 822 -19.60 7.31 -23.47
CA LEU A 822 -19.33 7.51 -22.04
C LEU A 822 -20.49 6.99 -21.18
N GLY A 823 -20.14 6.20 -20.17
CA GLY A 823 -21.06 5.67 -19.17
C GLY A 823 -21.36 6.69 -18.08
N MET A 824 -22.49 6.52 -17.39
CA MET A 824 -22.90 7.37 -16.28
C MET A 824 -21.94 7.30 -15.08
N ARG A 825 -21.10 6.25 -14.99
CA ARG A 825 -20.05 6.12 -13.97
C ARG A 825 -19.00 7.23 -13.96
N GLN A 826 -18.87 7.99 -15.05
CA GLN A 826 -17.97 9.15 -15.10
C GLN A 826 -18.54 10.38 -14.37
N ILE A 827 -19.84 10.38 -14.06
CA ILE A 827 -20.53 11.49 -13.40
C ILE A 827 -20.22 11.46 -11.90
N GLY A 828 -19.45 12.44 -11.47
CA GLY A 828 -19.10 12.62 -10.07
C GLY A 828 -20.33 12.84 -9.20
N GLY A 829 -20.51 12.01 -8.18
CA GLY A 829 -21.61 12.11 -7.21
C GLY A 829 -22.84 11.24 -7.55
N LEU A 830 -22.92 10.69 -8.77
CA LEU A 830 -23.97 9.75 -9.14
C LEU A 830 -23.66 8.35 -8.60
N ARG A 831 -24.66 7.66 -8.05
CA ARG A 831 -24.52 6.28 -7.55
C ARG A 831 -24.90 5.29 -8.64
N GLU A 832 -24.24 4.13 -8.64
CA GLU A 832 -24.52 3.03 -9.58
C GLU A 832 -25.99 2.63 -9.60
N ARG A 833 -26.58 2.42 -8.41
CA ARG A 833 -28.01 2.11 -8.25
C ARG A 833 -28.94 3.11 -8.95
N ASP A 834 -28.60 4.40 -8.96
CA ASP A 834 -29.44 5.43 -9.60
C ASP A 834 -29.38 5.29 -11.13
N ALA A 835 -28.19 5.02 -11.68
CA ALA A 835 -28.02 4.77 -13.12
C ALA A 835 -28.71 3.46 -13.55
N ASP A 836 -28.65 2.42 -12.72
CA ASP A 836 -29.33 1.15 -12.99
C ASP A 836 -30.85 1.32 -13.04
N LEU A 837 -31.42 2.15 -12.15
CA LEU A 837 -32.85 2.48 -12.20
C LEU A 837 -33.23 3.21 -13.49
N VAL A 838 -32.41 4.18 -13.91
CA VAL A 838 -32.62 4.86 -15.20
C VAL A 838 -32.64 3.85 -16.33
N VAL A 839 -31.65 2.96 -16.40
CA VAL A 839 -31.54 1.96 -17.47
C VAL A 839 -32.71 0.96 -17.42
N LYS A 840 -33.09 0.49 -16.23
CA LYS A 840 -34.17 -0.47 -16.02
C LYS A 840 -35.52 0.09 -16.48
N GLU A 841 -35.82 1.33 -16.11
CA GLU A 841 -37.10 1.96 -16.43
C GLU A 841 -37.15 2.51 -17.87
N ARG A 842 -36.02 2.53 -18.61
CA ARG A 842 -35.88 3.05 -19.99
C ARG A 842 -36.50 2.15 -21.08
N SER A 843 -37.59 1.43 -20.80
CA SER A 843 -38.31 0.66 -21.83
C SER A 843 -38.77 1.53 -23.01
N ARG A 844 -39.10 2.79 -22.73
CA ARG A 844 -39.29 3.87 -23.71
C ARG A 844 -38.37 5.04 -23.38
N ARG A 845 -37.97 5.79 -24.42
CA ARG A 845 -37.17 7.01 -24.25
C ARG A 845 -37.87 7.97 -23.29
N TYR A 846 -37.09 8.53 -22.38
CA TYR A 846 -37.53 9.64 -21.56
C TYR A 846 -37.75 10.87 -22.42
N VAL A 847 -38.75 11.67 -22.07
CA VAL A 847 -39.12 12.88 -22.82
C VAL A 847 -38.96 14.17 -22.00
N SER A 848 -38.90 14.07 -20.67
CA SER A 848 -38.72 15.21 -19.77
C SER A 848 -38.01 14.80 -18.47
N VAL A 849 -37.55 15.79 -17.68
CA VAL A 849 -36.98 15.54 -16.34
C VAL A 849 -38.04 14.97 -15.39
N ALA A 850 -39.28 15.46 -15.46
CA ALA A 850 -40.41 14.95 -14.66
C ALA A 850 -40.71 13.47 -14.99
N ASP A 851 -40.64 13.07 -16.26
CA ASP A 851 -40.81 11.68 -16.68
C ASP A 851 -39.74 10.76 -16.07
N VAL A 852 -38.47 11.22 -16.04
CA VAL A 852 -37.39 10.49 -15.36
C VAL A 852 -37.68 10.39 -13.87
N ARG A 853 -38.03 11.49 -13.21
CA ARG A 853 -38.33 11.54 -11.78
C ARG A 853 -39.47 10.59 -11.39
N HIS A 854 -40.60 10.67 -12.08
CA HIS A 854 -41.79 9.88 -11.78
C HIS A 854 -41.54 8.38 -11.99
N ARG A 855 -40.86 7.99 -13.07
CA ARG A 855 -40.60 6.57 -13.38
C ARG A 855 -39.52 5.96 -12.50
N THR A 856 -38.45 6.69 -12.23
CA THR A 856 -37.28 6.15 -11.52
C THR A 856 -37.32 6.36 -10.00
N GLY A 857 -38.10 7.34 -9.51
CA GLY A 857 -38.11 7.74 -8.11
C GLY A 857 -36.80 8.35 -7.62
N MET A 858 -35.94 8.83 -8.53
CA MET A 858 -34.63 9.36 -8.20
C MET A 858 -34.70 10.61 -7.32
N SER A 859 -33.71 10.73 -6.42
CA SER A 859 -33.56 11.94 -5.61
C SER A 859 -33.17 13.15 -6.44
N ASP A 860 -33.53 14.35 -5.97
CA ASP A 860 -33.08 15.62 -6.55
C ASP A 860 -31.57 15.71 -6.69
N THR A 861 -30.83 15.10 -5.75
CA THR A 861 -29.36 15.13 -5.79
C THR A 861 -28.85 14.38 -7.02
N ALA A 862 -29.43 13.22 -7.33
CA ALA A 862 -29.02 12.42 -8.48
C ALA A 862 -29.44 13.07 -9.81
N LEU A 863 -30.65 13.66 -9.88
CA LEU A 863 -31.09 14.42 -11.05
C LEU A 863 -30.23 15.68 -11.28
N LYS A 864 -29.83 16.38 -10.21
CA LYS A 864 -28.86 17.50 -10.28
C LYS A 864 -27.53 17.03 -10.84
N CYS A 865 -27.00 15.89 -10.38
CA CYS A 865 -25.76 15.34 -10.93
C CYS A 865 -25.85 15.05 -12.45
N LEU A 866 -26.97 14.48 -12.91
CA LEU A 866 -27.21 14.22 -14.34
C LEU A 866 -27.31 15.52 -15.16
N ALA A 867 -28.00 16.53 -14.62
CA ALA A 867 -28.13 17.83 -15.26
C ALA A 867 -26.79 18.58 -15.32
N GLU A 868 -26.03 18.61 -14.21
CA GLU A 868 -24.67 19.15 -14.16
C GLU A 868 -23.73 18.43 -15.14
N ALA A 869 -23.94 17.15 -15.41
CA ALA A 869 -23.18 16.39 -16.40
C ALA A 869 -23.61 16.60 -17.87
N ASP A 870 -24.63 17.43 -18.13
CA ASP A 870 -25.19 17.67 -19.48
C ASP A 870 -25.78 16.38 -20.12
N ALA A 871 -26.35 15.49 -19.31
CA ALA A 871 -26.81 14.15 -19.73
C ALA A 871 -28.24 14.13 -20.33
N PHE A 872 -28.92 15.27 -20.44
CA PHE A 872 -30.30 15.40 -20.94
C PHE A 872 -30.39 15.88 -22.40
N ARG A 873 -29.30 15.77 -23.17
CA ARG A 873 -29.26 16.27 -24.54
C ARG A 873 -30.23 15.55 -25.48
N SER A 874 -30.46 14.26 -25.28
CA SER A 874 -31.43 13.49 -26.09
C SER A 874 -32.89 13.91 -25.92
N ILE A 875 -33.23 14.65 -24.86
CA ILE A 875 -34.57 15.23 -24.64
C ILE A 875 -34.64 16.72 -25.02
N GLY A 876 -33.59 17.26 -25.65
CA GLY A 876 -33.55 18.64 -26.12
C GLY A 876 -33.16 19.67 -25.04
N LEU A 877 -32.88 19.24 -23.81
CA LEU A 877 -32.53 20.16 -22.72
C LEU A 877 -31.03 20.41 -22.66
N ASP A 878 -30.67 21.68 -22.44
CA ASP A 878 -29.32 22.04 -22.05
C ASP A 878 -29.13 21.95 -20.52
N ARG A 879 -27.88 21.99 -20.06
CA ARG A 879 -27.53 21.94 -18.64
C ARG A 879 -28.32 22.92 -17.76
N ARG A 880 -28.53 24.17 -18.19
CA ARG A 880 -29.18 25.19 -17.35
C ARG A 880 -30.68 24.94 -17.28
N GLN A 881 -31.29 24.62 -18.41
CA GLN A 881 -32.70 24.26 -18.48
C GLN A 881 -32.97 23.00 -17.66
N ALA A 882 -32.17 21.94 -17.85
CA ALA A 882 -32.32 20.72 -17.06
C ALA A 882 -32.16 20.96 -15.55
N LEU A 883 -31.23 21.83 -15.12
CA LEU A 883 -31.08 22.18 -13.71
C LEU A 883 -32.27 22.97 -13.17
N TRP A 884 -32.84 23.86 -13.99
CA TRP A 884 -34.03 24.62 -13.64
C TRP A 884 -35.25 23.70 -13.49
N ASP A 885 -35.48 22.82 -14.45
CA ASP A 885 -36.57 21.84 -14.41
C ASP A 885 -36.46 20.90 -13.20
N VAL A 886 -35.25 20.55 -12.77
CA VAL A 886 -35.05 19.77 -11.54
C VAL A 886 -35.44 20.53 -10.27
N LEU A 887 -35.33 21.87 -10.28
CA LEU A 887 -35.63 22.75 -9.14
C LEU A 887 -37.10 23.22 -9.10
N GLU A 888 -37.77 23.30 -10.24
CA GLU A 888 -39.14 23.80 -10.37
C GLU A 888 -40.19 22.82 -9.81
N ASP A 889 -39.88 21.53 -9.82
CA ASP A 889 -40.83 20.48 -9.46
C ASP A 889 -40.92 20.28 -7.94
N THR A 890 -41.99 20.81 -7.34
CA THR A 890 -42.33 20.72 -5.91
C THR A 890 -43.06 19.38 -5.66
N PRO A 891 -42.77 18.62 -4.60
CA PRO A 891 -43.38 17.29 -4.42
C PRO A 891 -44.91 17.34 -4.45
N GLU A 892 -45.51 16.47 -5.26
CA GLU A 892 -46.95 16.31 -5.42
C GLU A 892 -47.61 16.01 -4.06
N LEU A 893 -48.50 16.91 -3.61
CA LEU A 893 -49.44 16.59 -2.55
C LEU A 893 -50.58 15.72 -3.14
N PRO A 894 -50.98 14.61 -2.50
CA PRO A 894 -51.88 13.60 -3.07
C PRO A 894 -53.25 14.11 -3.54
N LEU A 895 -53.64 15.32 -3.13
CA LEU A 895 -54.91 15.95 -3.50
C LEU A 895 -54.92 16.49 -4.95
N PHE A 896 -53.77 16.71 -5.58
CA PHE A 896 -53.65 17.33 -6.91
C PHE A 896 -53.37 16.36 -8.06
N ALA A 897 -53.20 15.06 -7.79
CA ALA A 897 -52.93 14.04 -8.80
C ALA A 897 -54.07 13.84 -9.84
N ALA A 898 -55.25 14.42 -9.61
CA ALA A 898 -56.45 14.26 -10.43
C ALA A 898 -56.86 15.50 -11.26
N HIS A 899 -56.06 16.57 -11.28
CA HIS A 899 -56.34 17.78 -12.07
C HIS A 899 -55.12 18.17 -12.91
N LEU A 900 -55.00 17.57 -14.10
CA LEU A 900 -54.04 17.98 -15.11
C LEU A 900 -54.71 18.97 -16.07
N GLU A 901 -54.81 20.23 -15.67
CA GLU A 901 -54.46 21.28 -16.61
C GLU A 901 -52.99 21.59 -16.31
N ALA A 902 -52.09 20.99 -17.10
CA ALA A 902 -50.71 21.42 -17.15
C ALA A 902 -50.74 22.90 -17.56
N GLY A 903 -50.63 23.81 -16.60
CA GLY A 903 -50.21 25.16 -16.92
C GLY A 903 -48.87 25.02 -17.61
N ASP A 904 -48.79 25.47 -18.87
CA ASP A 904 -47.55 25.53 -19.64
C ASP A 904 -46.45 26.05 -18.70
N ALA A 905 -45.50 25.17 -18.35
CA ALA A 905 -44.28 25.61 -17.69
C ALA A 905 -43.75 26.71 -18.60
N SER A 906 -43.77 27.96 -18.11
CA SER A 906 -43.39 29.07 -18.96
C SER A 906 -41.98 28.77 -19.45
N ASP A 907 -41.75 28.78 -20.76
CA ASP A 907 -40.41 28.77 -21.35
C ASP A 907 -39.68 30.00 -20.81
N ILE A 908 -39.12 29.93 -19.60
CA ILE A 908 -38.32 30.99 -19.01
C ILE A 908 -37.04 30.99 -19.81
N PRO A 909 -36.76 32.03 -20.63
CA PRO A 909 -35.56 32.04 -21.44
C PRO A 909 -34.37 32.25 -20.51
N LEU A 910 -33.75 31.15 -20.08
CA LEU A 910 -32.55 31.18 -19.26
C LEU A 910 -31.37 31.72 -20.09
N PRO A 911 -30.44 32.47 -19.47
CA PRO A 911 -29.25 32.92 -20.17
C PRO A 911 -28.47 31.74 -20.74
N VAL A 912 -28.07 31.82 -22.01
CA VAL A 912 -27.22 30.79 -22.64
C VAL A 912 -25.89 30.69 -21.92
N MET A 913 -25.48 29.47 -21.57
CA MET A 913 -24.21 29.22 -20.91
C MET A 913 -23.04 29.37 -21.90
N PRO A 914 -22.08 30.28 -21.67
CA PRO A 914 -20.93 30.46 -22.55
C PRO A 914 -20.10 29.17 -22.68
N PRO A 915 -19.45 28.93 -23.84
CA PRO A 915 -18.67 27.70 -24.05
C PRO A 915 -17.60 27.43 -22.99
N GLY A 916 -16.90 28.46 -22.50
CA GLY A 916 -15.89 28.33 -21.43
C GLY A 916 -16.48 27.89 -20.10
N GLU A 917 -17.69 28.37 -19.77
CA GLU A 917 -18.41 27.95 -18.58
C GLU A 917 -18.91 26.50 -18.71
N GLN A 918 -19.39 26.11 -19.91
CA GLN A 918 -19.79 24.73 -20.18
C GLN A 918 -18.63 23.75 -19.96
N VAL A 919 -17.44 24.05 -20.50
CA VAL A 919 -16.24 23.21 -20.32
C VAL A 919 -15.83 23.13 -18.85
N LEU A 920 -15.86 24.24 -18.12
CA LEU A 920 -15.55 24.21 -16.68
C LEU A 920 -16.54 23.34 -15.89
N ALA A 921 -17.83 23.39 -16.23
CA ALA A 921 -18.83 22.53 -15.62
C ALA A 921 -18.63 21.05 -16.00
N ASP A 922 -18.27 20.73 -17.24
CA ASP A 922 -17.91 19.36 -17.65
C ASP A 922 -16.73 18.83 -16.81
N TYR A 923 -15.65 19.60 -16.60
CA TYR A 923 -14.52 19.17 -15.76
C TYR A 923 -14.87 19.03 -14.27
N ARG A 924 -15.93 19.69 -13.79
CA ARG A 924 -16.43 19.51 -12.43
C ARG A 924 -17.24 18.22 -12.30
N ALA A 925 -18.16 17.99 -13.24
CA ALA A 925 -19.08 16.85 -13.22
C ALA A 925 -18.42 15.55 -13.71
N LEU A 926 -17.74 15.58 -14.85
CA LEU A 926 -17.19 14.42 -15.57
C LEU A 926 -15.66 14.30 -15.50
N ARG A 927 -14.96 15.32 -14.98
CA ARG A 927 -13.48 15.42 -14.99
C ARG A 927 -12.85 15.48 -16.39
N LEU A 928 -13.65 15.60 -17.44
CA LEU A 928 -13.24 15.76 -18.84
C LEU A 928 -14.28 16.60 -19.59
N SER A 929 -13.93 17.14 -20.75
CA SER A 929 -14.89 17.75 -21.69
C SER A 929 -14.62 17.27 -23.11
N LEU A 930 -15.69 16.94 -23.84
CA LEU A 930 -15.61 16.62 -25.27
C LEU A 930 -15.69 17.88 -26.15
N LYS A 931 -16.11 19.01 -25.59
CA LYS A 931 -16.39 20.28 -26.30
C LYS A 931 -15.10 21.03 -26.63
N ALA A 932 -14.28 21.34 -25.63
CA ALA A 932 -12.98 21.98 -25.81
C ALA A 932 -12.09 21.82 -24.57
N HIS A 933 -10.79 22.06 -24.73
CA HIS A 933 -9.84 22.12 -23.62
C HIS A 933 -9.86 23.50 -22.95
N PRO A 934 -9.77 23.64 -21.61
CA PRO A 934 -9.91 24.95 -20.94
C PRO A 934 -8.89 26.01 -21.38
N VAL A 935 -7.67 25.59 -21.74
CA VAL A 935 -6.61 26.51 -22.17
C VAL A 935 -6.89 27.13 -23.55
N SER A 936 -7.71 26.49 -24.39
CA SER A 936 -8.05 27.02 -25.72
C SER A 936 -8.70 28.41 -25.65
N PHE A 937 -9.55 28.65 -24.65
CA PHE A 937 -10.19 29.96 -24.43
C PHE A 937 -9.24 31.04 -23.90
N LEU A 938 -8.08 30.65 -23.36
CA LEU A 938 -7.04 31.56 -22.88
C LEU A 938 -5.95 31.78 -23.93
N ARG A 939 -5.99 31.10 -25.08
CA ARG A 939 -4.93 31.09 -26.08
C ARG A 939 -4.57 32.48 -26.58
N GLY A 940 -5.54 33.36 -26.84
CA GLY A 940 -5.28 34.73 -27.29
C GLY A 940 -4.45 35.54 -26.28
N LYS A 941 -4.75 35.42 -24.98
CA LYS A 941 -4.02 36.11 -23.90
C LYS A 941 -2.64 35.48 -23.64
N LEU A 942 -2.54 34.17 -23.78
CA LEU A 942 -1.30 33.42 -23.67
C LEU A 942 -0.34 33.75 -24.83
N ALA A 943 -0.85 33.86 -26.06
CA ALA A 943 -0.08 34.30 -27.21
C ALA A 943 0.45 35.72 -27.04
N GLY A 944 -0.36 36.63 -26.49
CA GLY A 944 0.07 37.99 -26.11
C GLY A 944 1.17 38.01 -25.04
N SER A 945 1.31 36.94 -24.25
CA SER A 945 2.40 36.74 -23.27
C SER A 945 3.61 35.98 -23.84
N GLY A 946 3.60 35.69 -25.15
CA GLY A 946 4.64 34.95 -25.86
C GLY A 946 4.61 33.44 -25.62
N ALA A 947 3.53 32.88 -25.07
CA ALA A 947 3.43 31.45 -24.78
C ALA A 947 3.07 30.62 -26.03
N LEU A 948 3.96 29.71 -26.41
CA LEU A 948 3.80 28.81 -27.54
C LEU A 948 2.92 27.61 -27.16
N PRO A 949 2.11 27.08 -28.09
CA PRO A 949 1.42 25.80 -27.93
C PRO A 949 2.38 24.63 -27.73
N ALA A 950 1.93 23.60 -27.01
CA ALA A 950 2.70 22.39 -26.75
C ALA A 950 3.19 21.71 -28.04
N GLU A 951 2.33 21.63 -29.06
CA GLU A 951 2.70 21.05 -30.35
C GLU A 951 3.85 21.81 -31.02
N GLN A 952 3.83 23.14 -30.97
CA GLN A 952 4.88 23.96 -31.56
C GLN A 952 6.22 23.74 -30.87
N ILE A 953 6.19 23.56 -29.54
CA ILE A 953 7.38 23.22 -28.76
C ILE A 953 7.91 21.84 -29.13
N ASN A 954 7.03 20.82 -29.16
CA ASN A 954 7.45 19.44 -29.36
C ASN A 954 7.94 19.17 -30.79
N ARG A 955 7.32 19.78 -31.80
CA ARG A 955 7.66 19.54 -33.22
C ARG A 955 8.74 20.47 -33.76
N HIS A 956 8.65 21.77 -33.44
CA HIS A 956 9.40 22.81 -34.17
C HIS A 956 10.52 23.49 -33.35
N ALA A 957 10.54 23.36 -32.02
CA ALA A 957 11.56 24.02 -31.23
C ALA A 957 12.94 23.37 -31.42
N ARG A 958 13.96 24.23 -31.47
CA ARG A 958 15.38 23.84 -31.59
C ARG A 958 16.00 23.67 -30.21
N ASP A 959 17.01 22.80 -30.13
CA ASP A 959 17.80 22.65 -28.90
C ASP A 959 18.45 23.99 -28.50
N GLY A 960 18.43 24.31 -27.21
CA GLY A 960 18.92 25.57 -26.65
C GLY A 960 18.02 26.80 -26.86
N GLN A 961 16.94 26.70 -27.65
CA GLN A 961 16.03 27.82 -27.91
C GLN A 961 15.30 28.26 -26.63
N ARG A 962 15.17 29.56 -26.42
CA ARG A 962 14.30 30.09 -25.34
C ARG A 962 12.84 30.00 -25.77
N ALA A 963 12.02 29.40 -24.93
CA ALA A 963 10.58 29.26 -25.16
C ALA A 963 9.79 29.59 -23.89
N THR A 964 8.57 30.06 -24.11
CA THR A 964 7.56 30.23 -23.06
C THR A 964 6.40 29.32 -23.37
N THR A 965 5.84 28.66 -22.37
CA THR A 965 4.64 27.84 -22.52
C THR A 965 3.73 28.00 -21.31
N ALA A 966 2.45 27.69 -21.49
CA ALA A 966 1.49 27.68 -20.42
C ALA A 966 0.52 26.52 -20.59
N GLY A 967 0.13 25.92 -19.47
CA GLY A 967 -0.83 24.83 -19.48
C GLY A 967 -1.30 24.47 -18.08
N ILE A 968 -2.29 23.59 -18.04
CA ILE A 968 -2.79 23.00 -16.80
C ILE A 968 -1.71 22.05 -16.27
N VAL A 969 -1.37 22.19 -15.00
CA VAL A 969 -0.42 21.29 -14.35
C VAL A 969 -1.10 19.95 -14.10
N LEU A 970 -0.67 18.92 -14.82
CA LEU A 970 -1.21 17.57 -14.67
C LEU A 970 -0.54 16.82 -13.54
N ALA A 971 0.79 16.85 -13.52
CA ALA A 971 1.59 16.06 -12.61
C ALA A 971 2.86 16.81 -12.17
N ARG A 972 3.30 16.50 -10.95
CA ARG A 972 4.60 16.90 -10.41
C ARG A 972 5.31 15.69 -9.85
N GLN A 973 6.53 15.45 -10.30
CA GLN A 973 7.35 14.33 -9.88
C GLN A 973 8.68 14.84 -9.33
N ARG A 974 9.14 14.24 -8.23
CA ARG A 974 10.46 14.53 -7.65
C ARG A 974 11.15 13.21 -7.33
N PRO A 975 11.75 12.55 -8.34
CA PRO A 975 12.42 11.27 -8.14
C PRO A 975 13.52 11.41 -7.07
N GLY A 976 13.59 10.45 -6.14
CA GLY A 976 14.61 10.44 -5.09
C GLY A 976 16.04 10.40 -5.63
N SER A 977 16.23 9.80 -6.80
CA SER A 977 17.50 9.70 -7.52
C SER A 977 17.96 11.01 -8.19
N ALA A 978 17.05 11.96 -8.44
CA ALA A 978 17.33 13.15 -9.25
C ALA A 978 17.87 14.35 -8.42
N LYS A 979 18.49 14.10 -7.26
CA LYS A 979 19.11 15.12 -6.38
C LYS A 979 18.23 16.37 -6.13
N GLY A 980 16.92 16.18 -6.09
CA GLY A 980 15.95 17.24 -5.79
C GLY A 980 15.34 17.99 -6.97
N VAL A 981 15.61 17.61 -8.23
CA VAL A 981 14.93 18.15 -9.42
C VAL A 981 13.45 17.80 -9.42
N ILE A 982 12.60 18.75 -9.82
CA ILE A 982 11.16 18.54 -10.01
C ILE A 982 10.86 18.49 -11.51
N PHE A 983 10.14 17.45 -11.93
CA PHE A 983 9.57 17.33 -13.27
C PHE A 983 8.09 17.71 -13.20
N MET A 984 7.64 18.62 -14.06
CA MET A 984 6.22 19.00 -14.16
C MET A 984 5.72 18.71 -15.57
N THR A 985 4.47 18.28 -15.71
CA THR A 985 3.83 18.15 -17.02
C THR A 985 2.72 19.18 -17.14
N LEU A 986 2.81 20.03 -18.16
CA LEU A 986 1.78 20.99 -18.51
C LEU A 986 0.98 20.47 -19.70
N GLU A 987 -0.33 20.64 -19.66
CA GLU A 987 -1.23 20.32 -20.78
C GLU A 987 -1.91 21.56 -21.32
N ASP A 988 -1.94 21.64 -22.66
CA ASP A 988 -2.79 22.55 -23.40
C ASP A 988 -3.63 21.78 -24.44
N GLU A 989 -4.41 22.52 -25.22
CA GLU A 989 -5.29 21.95 -26.24
C GLU A 989 -4.54 21.20 -27.35
N THR A 990 -3.25 21.44 -27.52
CA THR A 990 -2.42 20.86 -28.59
C THR A 990 -1.54 19.71 -28.09
N GLY A 991 -1.36 19.56 -26.78
CA GLY A 991 -0.64 18.41 -26.21
C GLY A 991 -0.08 18.67 -24.83
N VAL A 992 0.99 17.95 -24.50
CA VAL A 992 1.70 18.09 -23.24
C VAL A 992 3.13 18.58 -23.45
N VAL A 993 3.64 19.36 -22.50
CA VAL A 993 5.05 19.79 -22.44
C VAL A 993 5.65 19.34 -21.11
N ASN A 994 6.83 18.71 -21.17
CA ASN A 994 7.58 18.29 -20.00
C ASN A 994 8.51 19.41 -19.54
N ILE A 995 8.39 19.78 -18.27
CA ILE A 995 9.15 20.85 -17.63
C ILE A 995 10.15 20.25 -16.65
N VAL A 996 11.39 20.74 -16.68
CA VAL A 996 12.44 20.39 -15.72
C VAL A 996 12.77 21.60 -14.86
N ALA A 997 12.53 21.51 -13.55
CA ALA A 997 12.82 22.55 -12.58
C ALA A 997 13.95 22.11 -11.62
N TRP A 998 15.12 22.71 -11.78
CA TRP A 998 16.28 22.46 -10.92
C TRP A 998 16.05 22.94 -9.47
N PRO A 999 16.78 22.41 -8.47
CA PRO A 999 16.58 22.75 -7.06
C PRO A 999 16.62 24.26 -6.78
N ARG A 1000 17.56 24.99 -7.40
CA ARG A 1000 17.69 26.44 -7.24
C ARG A 1000 16.46 27.22 -7.72
N ILE A 1001 15.88 26.79 -8.85
CA ILE A 1001 14.66 27.40 -9.42
C ILE A 1001 13.45 27.00 -8.59
N THR A 1002 13.38 25.74 -8.19
CA THR A 1002 12.34 25.20 -7.31
C THR A 1002 12.31 25.95 -5.98
N GLU A 1003 13.46 26.23 -5.38
CA GLU A 1003 13.54 26.96 -4.11
C GLU A 1003 13.12 28.42 -4.29
N ARG A 1004 13.56 29.06 -5.38
CA ARG A 1004 13.20 30.46 -5.70
C ARG A 1004 11.72 30.65 -6.00
N PHE A 1005 11.11 29.76 -6.78
CA PHE A 1005 9.71 29.84 -7.22
C PHE A 1005 8.82 28.81 -6.53
N ARG A 1006 9.17 28.41 -5.30
CA ARG A 1006 8.58 27.26 -4.61
C ARG A 1006 7.06 27.31 -4.51
N ARG A 1007 6.49 28.46 -4.15
CA ARG A 1007 5.03 28.63 -4.07
C ARG A 1007 4.39 28.30 -5.41
N ALA A 1008 4.84 28.95 -6.49
CA ALA A 1008 4.31 28.72 -7.83
C ALA A 1008 4.51 27.27 -8.30
N VAL A 1009 5.67 26.67 -8.01
CA VAL A 1009 5.94 25.26 -8.34
C VAL A 1009 5.01 24.33 -7.58
N MET A 1010 4.71 24.57 -6.30
CA MET A 1010 3.95 23.62 -5.47
C MET A 1010 2.43 23.81 -5.52
N THR A 1011 1.92 25.02 -5.81
CA THR A 1011 0.48 25.34 -5.67
C THR A 1011 -0.25 25.62 -6.97
N SER A 1012 0.46 25.89 -8.07
CA SER A 1012 -0.17 26.27 -9.34
C SER A 1012 -1.10 25.18 -9.89
N ARG A 1013 -2.17 25.57 -10.56
CA ARG A 1013 -3.00 24.67 -11.39
C ARG A 1013 -2.88 25.03 -12.85
N LEU A 1014 -2.68 26.31 -13.13
CA LEU A 1014 -2.27 26.83 -14.43
C LEU A 1014 -0.94 27.54 -14.22
N ALA A 1015 0.09 27.13 -14.94
CA ALA A 1015 1.44 27.69 -14.80
C ALA A 1015 1.91 28.25 -16.13
N LEU A 1016 2.57 29.41 -16.07
CA LEU A 1016 3.34 29.97 -17.17
C LEU A 1016 4.82 29.71 -16.89
N VAL A 1017 5.49 29.01 -17.80
CA VAL A 1017 6.89 28.61 -17.65
C VAL A 1017 7.70 29.23 -18.77
N ARG A 1018 8.79 29.91 -18.41
CA ARG A 1018 9.81 30.39 -19.34
C ARG A 1018 11.09 29.62 -19.12
N GLY A 1019 11.74 29.23 -20.19
CA GLY A 1019 12.92 28.37 -20.07
C GLY A 1019 13.66 28.18 -21.38
N ARG A 1020 14.58 27.21 -21.35
CA ARG A 1020 15.34 26.75 -22.51
C ARG A 1020 14.91 25.35 -22.91
N ILE A 1021 14.74 25.14 -24.20
CA ILE A 1021 14.44 23.84 -24.77
C ILE A 1021 15.69 22.97 -24.74
N GLN A 1022 15.53 21.74 -24.24
CA GLN A 1022 16.51 20.68 -24.31
C GLN A 1022 15.90 19.55 -25.14
N ARG A 1023 16.52 19.24 -26.28
CA ARG A 1023 16.03 18.22 -27.22
C ARG A 1023 17.07 17.12 -27.41
N THR A 1024 16.67 15.89 -27.11
CA THR A 1024 17.48 14.69 -27.36
C THR A 1024 16.66 13.73 -28.21
N GLY A 1025 16.92 13.72 -29.53
CA GLY A 1025 16.11 12.98 -30.50
C GLY A 1025 14.68 13.51 -30.58
N ASN A 1026 13.70 12.65 -30.26
CA ASN A 1026 12.28 12.97 -30.26
C ASN A 1026 11.77 13.51 -28.91
N ILE A 1027 12.62 13.51 -27.87
CA ILE A 1027 12.23 13.91 -26.52
C ILE A 1027 12.56 15.40 -26.34
N VAL A 1028 11.55 16.17 -25.95
CA VAL A 1028 11.65 17.62 -25.74
C VAL A 1028 11.32 17.94 -24.29
N HIS A 1029 12.23 18.64 -23.63
CA HIS A 1029 12.06 19.17 -22.28
C HIS A 1029 12.23 20.68 -22.29
N LEU A 1030 11.42 21.41 -21.51
CA LEU A 1030 11.63 22.81 -21.22
C LEU A 1030 12.26 22.94 -19.83
N VAL A 1031 13.55 23.30 -19.79
CA VAL A 1031 14.26 23.57 -18.54
C VAL A 1031 13.84 24.95 -18.04
N ALA A 1032 13.15 25.00 -16.91
CA ALA A 1032 12.53 26.22 -16.39
C ALA A 1032 13.58 27.20 -15.84
N ASP A 1033 13.54 28.45 -16.33
CA ASP A 1033 14.27 29.61 -15.78
C ASP A 1033 13.39 30.39 -14.79
N SER A 1034 12.09 30.49 -15.06
CA SER A 1034 11.10 31.16 -14.22
C SER A 1034 9.73 30.50 -14.34
N LEU A 1035 8.99 30.47 -13.24
CA LEU A 1035 7.64 29.91 -13.18
C LEU A 1035 6.69 30.88 -12.47
N GLU A 1036 5.55 31.15 -13.11
CA GLU A 1036 4.52 32.04 -12.60
C GLU A 1036 3.20 31.27 -12.40
N ASP A 1037 2.55 31.48 -11.27
CA ASP A 1037 1.24 30.92 -10.97
C ASP A 1037 0.14 31.81 -11.56
N ILE A 1038 -0.41 31.38 -12.70
CA ILE A 1038 -1.50 32.07 -13.40
C ILE A 1038 -2.85 31.39 -13.15
N THR A 1039 -2.98 30.61 -12.07
CA THR A 1039 -4.24 29.91 -11.72
C THR A 1039 -5.44 30.85 -11.66
N GLY A 1040 -5.24 32.11 -11.26
CA GLY A 1040 -6.29 33.14 -11.26
C GLY A 1040 -6.94 33.35 -12.63
N TRP A 1041 -6.25 33.09 -13.74
CA TRP A 1041 -6.79 33.28 -15.09
C TRP A 1041 -7.90 32.29 -15.45
N LEU A 1042 -8.02 31.17 -14.72
CA LEU A 1042 -9.14 30.24 -14.88
C LEU A 1042 -10.49 30.90 -14.55
N SER A 1043 -10.51 31.98 -13.77
CA SER A 1043 -11.74 32.75 -13.52
C SER A 1043 -12.25 33.50 -14.76
N LEU A 1044 -11.38 33.78 -15.73
CA LEU A 1044 -11.74 34.48 -16.97
C LEU A 1044 -12.58 33.60 -17.90
N LEU A 1045 -12.54 32.27 -17.72
CA LEU A 1045 -13.31 31.32 -18.51
C LEU A 1045 -14.83 31.48 -18.33
N SER A 1046 -15.25 32.01 -17.17
CA SER A 1046 -16.65 32.36 -16.89
C SER A 1046 -17.03 33.79 -17.29
N GLU A 1047 -16.06 34.65 -17.65
CA GLU A 1047 -16.28 36.08 -17.92
C GLU A 1047 -16.32 36.42 -19.43
N ASN A 1048 -16.06 35.45 -20.31
CA ASN A 1048 -16.07 35.64 -21.76
C ASN A 1048 -17.50 35.82 -22.33
N THR A 1049 -18.15 36.94 -21.99
CA THR A 1049 -19.23 37.60 -22.76
C THR A 1049 -19.55 39.04 -22.33
N VAL A 1050 -18.84 39.68 -21.38
CA VAL A 1050 -19.14 41.10 -21.07
C VAL A 1050 -18.35 42.07 -21.96
N THR A 1051 -18.58 41.98 -23.27
CA THR A 1051 -18.19 43.04 -24.23
C THR A 1051 -19.30 43.41 -25.21
N ALA A 1052 -20.56 43.14 -24.88
CA ALA A 1052 -21.72 43.66 -25.63
C ALA A 1052 -22.93 43.87 -24.72
N ALA A 1053 -22.88 44.92 -23.89
CA ALA A 1053 -24.02 45.72 -23.40
C ALA A 1053 -23.54 46.58 -22.21
N ARG A 1054 -22.89 47.70 -22.49
CA ARG A 1054 -22.79 48.80 -21.52
C ARG A 1054 -24.18 49.44 -21.45
N ASN A 1055 -25.03 48.98 -20.53
CA ASN A 1055 -26.09 49.82 -19.98
C ASN A 1055 -25.89 49.94 -18.48
N ARG A 1056 -25.50 51.15 -18.07
CA ARG A 1056 -25.40 51.60 -16.69
C ARG A 1056 -26.81 51.67 -16.11
N THR A 1057 -27.13 50.80 -15.17
CA THR A 1057 -28.15 51.09 -14.15
C THR A 1057 -27.65 50.60 -12.80
N HIS A 1058 -27.45 51.55 -11.90
CA HIS A 1058 -27.10 51.36 -10.51
C HIS A 1058 -28.18 50.54 -9.80
N HIS A 1059 -27.84 49.33 -9.33
CA HIS A 1059 -28.54 48.72 -8.21
C HIS A 1059 -27.56 48.24 -7.16
N ALA A 1060 -27.87 48.61 -5.92
CA ALA A 1060 -27.09 48.45 -4.72
C ALA A 1060 -26.71 46.98 -4.46
N ALA A 1061 -25.47 46.77 -4.02
CA ALA A 1061 -24.97 45.48 -3.58
C ALA A 1061 -25.70 45.06 -2.29
N ILE A 1062 -26.68 44.17 -2.43
CA ILE A 1062 -27.24 43.41 -1.30
C ILE A 1062 -26.17 42.38 -0.87
N PRO A 1063 -25.79 42.30 0.40
CA PRO A 1063 -24.83 41.32 0.88
C PRO A 1063 -25.51 39.94 0.92
N THR A 1064 -25.34 39.14 -0.12
CA THR A 1064 -25.79 37.76 -0.14
C THR A 1064 -24.89 36.90 0.74
N THR A 1065 -25.46 36.32 1.80
CA THR A 1065 -24.91 35.22 2.60
C THR A 1065 -24.91 33.86 1.85
N ALA A 1066 -25.05 33.87 0.53
CA ALA A 1066 -24.81 32.72 -0.33
C ALA A 1066 -23.31 32.56 -0.59
N ARG A 1067 -22.75 31.39 -0.25
CA ARG A 1067 -21.35 31.02 -0.53
C ARG A 1067 -21.04 31.20 -2.02
N HIS A 1068 -20.30 32.26 -2.35
CA HIS A 1068 -19.94 32.65 -3.72
C HIS A 1068 -19.28 31.47 -4.48
N PRO A 1069 -19.64 31.19 -5.76
CA PRO A 1069 -19.02 30.15 -6.59
C PRO A 1069 -17.50 30.31 -6.85
N ARG A 1070 -16.87 31.37 -6.30
CA ARG A 1070 -15.42 31.58 -6.28
C ARG A 1070 -14.68 30.69 -5.27
N ASN A 1071 -15.38 30.05 -4.33
CA ASN A 1071 -14.76 29.19 -3.31
C ASN A 1071 -14.87 27.67 -3.58
N GLN A 1072 -15.33 27.25 -4.76
CA GLN A 1072 -15.39 25.83 -5.14
C GLN A 1072 -14.29 25.44 -6.14
N ARG A 1073 -13.67 24.28 -5.92
CA ARG A 1073 -12.45 23.80 -6.58
C ARG A 1073 -12.72 23.42 -8.05
N VAL A 1074 -12.48 24.35 -8.99
CA VAL A 1074 -12.88 24.28 -10.41
C VAL A 1074 -12.19 23.20 -11.25
N ILE A 1075 -10.89 22.99 -11.06
CA ILE A 1075 -10.09 21.95 -11.74
C ILE A 1075 -9.55 21.00 -10.66
N PRO A 1076 -9.55 19.66 -10.84
CA PRO A 1076 -8.96 18.74 -9.87
C PRO A 1076 -7.50 19.13 -9.53
N ARG A 1077 -7.04 18.77 -8.33
CA ARG A 1077 -5.62 18.96 -8.00
C ARG A 1077 -4.78 18.09 -8.93
N SER A 1078 -3.63 18.60 -9.34
CA SER A 1078 -2.59 17.83 -10.01
C SER A 1078 -2.19 16.61 -9.17
N ARG A 1079 -1.72 15.56 -9.85
CA ARG A 1079 -1.12 14.40 -9.18
C ARG A 1079 0.31 14.77 -8.77
N ASP A 1080 0.51 15.04 -7.48
CA ASP A 1080 1.79 15.55 -6.96
C ASP A 1080 2.54 14.48 -6.15
N PHE A 1081 3.85 14.32 -6.40
CA PHE A 1081 4.83 13.58 -5.61
C PHE A 1081 4.54 12.08 -5.40
N HIS A 1082 4.29 11.38 -6.50
CA HIS A 1082 4.52 9.93 -6.57
C HIS A 1082 6.02 9.61 -6.71
#